data_AF-A0A0K8SSR3-F1
#
_entry.id   AF-A0A0K8SSR3-F1
#
_cell.length_a   1.000
_cell.length_b   1.000
_cell.length_c   1.000
_cell.angle_alpha   90.00
_cell.angle_beta   90.00
_cell.angle_gamma   90.00
#
_symmetry.space_group_name_H-M   'P 1'
#
loop_
_entity.id
_entity.type
_entity.pdbx_description
1 polymer ?
#
loop_
_entity_poly.entity_id
_entity_poly.type
_entity_poly.pdbx_seq_one_letter_code
_entity_poly.pdbx_strand_id
1 'polypeptide(L)'
;MADFIDSEAEESEDEEELDVQEKKKLKRLKTMESDDDEDEEDDEDKIREELKDLIDDNPIEDEESESDGESGGSGDDRGSEKRKKHDDDDLDDNLEDDDYDLLEENLGHKIERRKRFKRLRRLEDEESDGEGGEDVGEEREAIANELFEGSDHGEQEERASSRVVAREDYGDEEEEGDYSDADDFIVDDEGRPIAEKRKKKKHIFTDAALQEAQDIFGVDFDYDDFEKFGEDEYEEEDEDEEDEYVDDEAGDETQRRRKPKKPAKKKPTRKSIFEIYEPSELKRGHFTDFDNNVRNTDIPERMQLREVPITAVPEGSDELDEEAEWIYKQAFCKPTTSKQEWGALTDNRGRPKKDPSTVGKIKKALDFMRNHQFEVPFIAFYRKEYVLPELNVNDLWRVYKFDAKWCRLRDRKDKLLSLMERMQSYQSELVMKDIDAPLPESVRIISDDDLNRLRAVQTTEELKDVHQHFLMYYGHEVKEMLEMERKKAKEAAAAKTKQKQYDEDGNEIPQDPEEVPVIEVGAHPEATVKHSIHSGPYAICRKAGIGGFAKRFGLKPEEFGENLRDNYQRHDVEQEDGTPLELAKEYIGPKFPVAEDVLKAAKFMVSSQIAREPLVRSCVRDVFFERAKIDVKPTKKGLKEVDENHPCYSMKYIKGKPVRDLVGDQFLKLQIAHEDKLLVVSISDHIGGHTSGSYIEEIKQLYIRDEFMQHVQEWNKIRTECVEIAISKMLIPDLQKELRAHLLEESRENILRSCARKVYNWLKVAPFNVEFGDEEEDEWDTSRGIRVMSLAFVPDFSTASFTCMIAPDGEVTDFLRLPNLLKRKNSFRVEDKQAKEADLNSLRNFIASKKPHAICVGGESRDALMVAADLKEIVNGLVEDEQFPLIPVEILDNELAKVYANSLKGESDFRDYPMLLRQAISLGRRLQDPLVEFSQLCTPDDEILCLRFHPLQDHVSKEELLEVVNLEFVNRTNEVGVDVNEVVQNPYCGNLVQFICGLGPRKGATLIKILKQTNQRLENRTQLVTICHMGPKVFINCAGFIKIDTNALGDSTEALCGSS
;
A
#
# COMPACT_ATOMS: atom_id res chain seq x y z
N MET A 1 27.55 -23.16 10.43
CA MET A 1 27.01 -23.61 9.13
C MET A 1 26.65 -25.07 9.24
N ALA A 2 27.56 -26.05 9.23
CA ALA A 2 27.21 -27.42 9.66
C ALA A 2 26.67 -27.41 11.10
N ASP A 3 27.50 -26.99 12.05
CA ASP A 3 27.20 -26.78 13.48
C ASP A 3 26.16 -25.65 13.77
N PHE A 4 25.38 -25.24 12.77
CA PHE A 4 24.29 -24.25 12.89
C PHE A 4 23.01 -24.81 12.27
N ILE A 5 23.13 -25.47 11.11
CA ILE A 5 22.07 -26.29 10.52
C ILE A 5 21.75 -27.48 11.44
N ASP A 6 22.76 -28.11 12.05
CA ASP A 6 22.55 -29.16 13.05
C ASP A 6 21.79 -28.64 14.30
N SER A 7 22.00 -27.38 14.71
CA SER A 7 21.25 -26.80 15.84
C SER A 7 19.84 -26.32 15.46
N GLU A 8 19.63 -25.79 14.26
CA GLU A 8 18.28 -25.52 13.74
C GLU A 8 17.49 -26.82 13.50
N ALA A 9 18.20 -27.91 13.13
CA ALA A 9 17.62 -29.25 13.05
C ALA A 9 17.26 -29.81 14.43
N GLU A 10 18.15 -29.75 15.43
CA GLU A 10 17.85 -30.17 16.81
C GLU A 10 16.67 -29.37 17.40
N GLU A 11 16.59 -28.05 17.20
CA GLU A 11 15.41 -27.26 17.62
C GLU A 11 14.13 -27.62 16.86
N SER A 12 14.22 -28.11 15.61
CA SER A 12 13.05 -28.59 14.85
C SER A 12 12.57 -29.98 15.27
N GLU A 13 13.48 -30.90 15.63
CA GLU A 13 13.12 -32.23 16.16
C GLU A 13 12.52 -32.11 17.58
N ASP A 14 13.03 -31.21 18.42
CA ASP A 14 12.42 -30.88 19.72
C ASP A 14 11.04 -30.20 19.57
N GLU A 15 10.80 -29.36 18.53
CA GLU A 15 9.44 -28.88 18.23
C GLU A 15 8.52 -30.04 17.74
N GLU A 16 9.01 -31.10 17.08
CA GLU A 16 8.15 -32.22 16.63
C GLU A 16 7.59 -33.09 17.77
N GLU A 17 8.34 -33.40 18.84
CA GLU A 17 7.83 -34.27 19.94
C GLU A 17 6.75 -33.61 20.84
N LEU A 18 6.60 -32.28 20.81
CA LEU A 18 5.66 -31.55 21.69
C LEU A 18 4.17 -31.86 21.41
N ASP A 19 3.37 -32.02 22.47
CA ASP A 19 1.91 -32.13 22.34
C ASP A 19 1.27 -30.86 21.73
N VAL A 20 0.09 -31.02 21.14
CA VAL A 20 -0.71 -29.94 20.53
C VAL A 20 -0.97 -28.80 21.53
N GLN A 21 -1.11 -29.07 22.84
CA GLN A 21 -1.26 -28.02 23.84
C GLN A 21 0.03 -27.22 24.11
N GLU A 22 1.20 -27.85 23.99
CA GLU A 22 2.49 -27.21 24.23
C GLU A 22 2.96 -26.45 23.00
N LYS A 23 2.76 -26.99 21.79
CA LYS A 23 2.88 -26.27 20.52
C LYS A 23 2.02 -25.00 20.49
N LYS A 24 0.77 -25.07 20.97
CA LYS A 24 -0.12 -23.89 21.10
C LYS A 24 0.38 -22.85 22.11
N LYS A 25 1.02 -23.27 23.22
CA LYS A 25 1.69 -22.33 24.14
C LYS A 25 2.90 -21.65 23.51
N LEU A 26 3.74 -22.40 22.79
CA LEU A 26 4.94 -21.85 22.16
C LEU A 26 4.58 -20.81 21.09
N LYS A 27 3.54 -21.07 20.27
CA LYS A 27 2.98 -20.08 19.35
C LYS A 27 2.40 -18.86 20.08
N ARG A 28 1.60 -19.04 21.15
CA ARG A 28 1.09 -17.91 21.95
C ARG A 28 2.20 -17.01 22.51
N LEU A 29 3.34 -17.56 22.94
CA LEU A 29 4.48 -16.75 23.35
C LEU A 29 5.11 -15.97 22.18
N LYS A 30 5.27 -16.59 21.00
CA LYS A 30 5.81 -15.92 19.81
C LYS A 30 4.87 -14.80 19.29
N THR A 31 3.55 -14.93 19.42
CA THR A 31 2.58 -13.88 19.02
C THR A 31 2.49 -12.72 20.04
N MET A 32 2.62 -13.00 21.34
CA MET A 32 2.68 -11.95 22.37
C MET A 32 4.01 -11.16 22.39
N GLU A 33 4.92 -11.39 21.44
CA GLU A 33 6.15 -10.60 21.26
C GLU A 33 6.15 -9.84 19.91
N SER A 34 4.97 -9.67 19.27
CA SER A 34 4.81 -8.97 17.98
C SER A 34 3.76 -7.85 17.90
N ASP A 35 2.91 -7.65 18.93
CA ASP A 35 1.98 -6.52 19.00
C ASP A 35 2.57 -5.42 19.91
N ASP A 36 2.88 -4.25 19.35
CA ASP A 36 3.66 -3.16 19.99
C ASP A 36 2.85 -1.83 20.08
N ASP A 37 1.51 -1.94 20.05
CA ASP A 37 0.55 -0.81 19.97
C ASP A 37 -0.24 -0.54 21.29
N GLU A 38 -0.04 -1.32 22.37
CA GLU A 38 -0.67 -1.04 23.69
C GLU A 38 -0.07 0.22 24.39
N ASP A 39 0.99 0.80 23.83
CA ASP A 39 1.89 1.78 24.46
C ASP A 39 1.34 3.23 24.55
N GLU A 40 0.13 3.53 24.03
CA GLU A 40 -0.59 4.80 24.32
C GLU A 40 -1.49 4.70 25.58
N GLU A 41 -1.98 3.51 26.00
CA GLU A 41 -2.77 3.39 27.24
C GLU A 41 -1.89 3.37 28.50
N ASP A 42 -0.75 2.67 28.46
CA ASP A 42 0.15 2.48 29.61
C ASP A 42 0.73 3.80 30.15
N ASP A 43 0.80 4.88 29.35
CA ASP A 43 1.25 6.20 29.82
C ASP A 43 0.12 7.04 30.47
N GLU A 44 -1.14 6.96 30.02
CA GLU A 44 -2.26 7.53 30.81
C GLU A 44 -2.46 6.72 32.10
N ASP A 45 -2.29 5.39 32.09
CA ASP A 45 -2.44 4.57 33.30
C ASP A 45 -1.27 4.72 34.31
N LYS A 46 -0.03 5.01 33.87
CA LYS A 46 1.04 5.47 34.79
C LYS A 46 0.69 6.81 35.46
N ILE A 47 0.12 7.76 34.71
CA ILE A 47 -0.36 9.04 35.27
C ILE A 47 -1.55 8.81 36.22
N ARG A 48 -2.40 7.82 35.93
CA ARG A 48 -3.51 7.37 36.77
C ARG A 48 -3.04 6.65 38.04
N GLU A 49 -1.90 5.95 38.01
CA GLU A 49 -1.23 5.41 39.20
C GLU A 49 -0.63 6.54 40.06
N GLU A 50 0.04 7.54 39.47
CA GLU A 50 0.47 8.76 40.21
C GLU A 50 -0.72 9.58 40.76
N LEU A 51 -1.95 9.36 40.25
CA LEU A 51 -3.20 9.99 40.71
C LEU A 51 -4.12 9.07 41.55
N LYS A 52 -3.78 7.79 41.75
CA LYS A 52 -4.60 6.82 42.52
C LYS A 52 -4.75 7.22 43.99
N ASP A 53 -3.73 7.89 44.53
CA ASP A 53 -3.72 8.50 45.88
C ASP A 53 -4.65 9.75 45.99
N LEU A 54 -5.36 10.15 44.93
CA LEU A 54 -6.16 11.39 44.88
C LEU A 54 -7.67 11.18 44.69
N ILE A 55 -8.12 10.00 44.26
CA ILE A 55 -9.54 9.73 43.97
C ILE A 55 -9.94 8.38 44.61
N ASP A 56 -10.74 8.45 45.68
CA ASP A 56 -11.40 7.28 46.28
C ASP A 56 -12.61 6.88 45.41
N ASP A 57 -12.36 6.08 44.38
CA ASP A 57 -13.36 5.61 43.41
C ASP A 57 -14.29 4.49 43.97
N ASN A 58 -14.47 4.41 45.30
CA ASN A 58 -15.50 3.57 45.92
C ASN A 58 -16.90 4.12 45.58
N PRO A 59 -17.80 3.32 44.99
CA PRO A 59 -19.17 3.76 44.73
C PRO A 59 -19.92 3.94 46.04
N ILE A 60 -20.63 5.07 46.17
CA ILE A 60 -21.59 5.29 47.25
C ILE A 60 -22.82 4.42 46.95
N GLU A 61 -23.09 3.42 47.78
CA GLU A 61 -24.33 2.65 47.75
C GLU A 61 -25.48 3.49 48.33
N ASP A 62 -26.52 3.75 47.54
CA ASP A 62 -27.74 4.42 48.00
C ASP A 62 -28.57 3.49 48.91
N GLU A 63 -29.02 4.00 50.06
CA GLU A 63 -29.85 3.25 51.02
C GLU A 63 -31.31 3.14 50.54
N GLU A 64 -31.90 1.93 50.44
CA GLU A 64 -33.34 1.78 50.71
C GLU A 64 -33.81 0.36 51.15
N SER A 65 -34.36 0.31 52.37
CA SER A 65 -35.39 -0.61 52.88
C SER A 65 -35.11 -2.09 53.27
N GLU A 66 -35.69 -2.43 54.42
CA GLU A 66 -35.63 -3.65 55.25
C GLU A 66 -36.25 -4.94 54.66
N SER A 67 -35.84 -6.13 55.14
CA SER A 67 -36.72 -7.07 55.88
C SER A 67 -36.01 -8.34 56.44
N ASP A 68 -36.22 -8.58 57.73
CA ASP A 68 -36.21 -9.83 58.54
C ASP A 68 -35.38 -11.09 58.16
N GLY A 69 -34.63 -11.62 59.14
CA GLY A 69 -34.11 -13.00 59.12
C GLY A 69 -33.19 -13.39 60.29
N GLU A 70 -33.71 -13.86 61.43
CA GLU A 70 -32.89 -14.34 62.55
C GLU A 70 -32.23 -15.71 62.29
N SER A 71 -30.94 -15.88 62.59
CA SER A 71 -30.48 -16.82 63.66
C SER A 71 -28.95 -16.99 63.72
N GLY A 72 -28.41 -17.05 64.95
CA GLY A 72 -26.98 -16.88 65.21
C GLY A 72 -26.06 -18.11 65.15
N GLY A 73 -24.77 -17.81 65.36
CA GLY A 73 -23.87 -18.72 66.07
C GLY A 73 -22.50 -18.99 65.43
N SER A 74 -21.50 -18.20 65.84
CA SER A 74 -20.11 -18.63 66.13
C SER A 74 -19.28 -19.41 65.09
N GLY A 75 -18.06 -18.90 64.78
CA GLY A 75 -16.89 -19.79 64.59
C GLY A 75 -15.94 -19.50 63.44
N ASP A 76 -15.14 -18.44 63.60
CA ASP A 76 -13.70 -18.30 63.28
C ASP A 76 -13.02 -18.96 62.04
N ASP A 77 -12.11 -18.16 61.47
CA ASP A 77 -10.89 -18.51 60.71
C ASP A 77 -10.94 -18.95 59.21
N ARG A 78 -10.04 -18.31 58.44
CA ARG A 78 -9.46 -18.61 57.10
C ARG A 78 -10.38 -18.86 55.89
N GLY A 79 -10.28 -17.93 54.92
CA GLY A 79 -10.98 -17.99 53.63
C GLY A 79 -10.36 -18.95 52.59
N SER A 80 -11.15 -19.20 51.55
CA SER A 80 -10.73 -19.85 50.31
C SER A 80 -11.55 -19.30 49.14
N GLU A 81 -10.89 -18.68 48.16
CA GLU A 81 -11.59 -18.19 46.96
C GLU A 81 -11.92 -19.37 46.03
N LYS A 82 -13.19 -19.47 45.62
CA LYS A 82 -13.62 -20.45 44.63
C LYS A 82 -13.42 -19.88 43.24
N ARG A 83 -12.52 -20.50 42.47
CA ARG A 83 -12.42 -20.30 41.02
C ARG A 83 -13.81 -20.39 40.38
N LYS A 84 -14.22 -19.34 39.66
CA LYS A 84 -15.25 -19.49 38.62
C LYS A 84 -14.67 -20.29 37.44
N LYS A 85 -15.56 -20.98 36.75
CA LYS A 85 -15.26 -21.80 35.57
C LYS A 85 -15.25 -20.87 34.34
N HIS A 86 -14.15 -20.88 33.59
CA HIS A 86 -14.16 -20.44 32.20
C HIS A 86 -14.71 -21.62 31.39
N ASP A 87 -15.61 -21.36 30.45
CA ASP A 87 -15.94 -22.31 29.39
C ASP A 87 -15.04 -22.03 28.17
N ASP A 88 -14.88 -23.02 27.29
CA ASP A 88 -14.11 -22.85 26.06
C ASP A 88 -14.92 -22.03 25.04
N ASP A 89 -14.30 -20.99 24.47
CA ASP A 89 -14.74 -20.37 23.23
C ASP A 89 -13.71 -20.72 22.13
N ASP A 90 -14.22 -21.13 20.96
CA ASP A 90 -13.40 -21.43 19.78
C ASP A 90 -12.75 -20.15 19.24
N LEU A 91 -11.48 -20.24 18.83
CA LEU A 91 -10.76 -19.12 18.22
C LEU A 91 -11.34 -18.78 16.83
N ASP A 92 -11.96 -17.60 16.71
CA ASP A 92 -12.30 -16.96 15.44
C ASP A 92 -11.15 -15.99 15.10
N ASP A 93 -10.20 -16.41 14.25
CA ASP A 93 -9.03 -15.59 13.83
C ASP A 93 -9.45 -14.46 12.85
N ASN A 94 -10.46 -13.69 13.23
CA ASN A 94 -10.97 -12.52 12.51
C ASN A 94 -10.97 -11.32 13.46
N LEU A 95 -10.26 -10.26 13.04
CA LEU A 95 -10.32 -8.93 13.66
C LEU A 95 -11.78 -8.49 13.87
N GLU A 96 -12.08 -7.86 15.00
CA GLU A 96 -13.42 -7.34 15.26
C GLU A 96 -13.71 -6.13 14.35
N ASP A 97 -15.00 -5.80 14.19
CA ASP A 97 -15.41 -4.66 13.36
C ASP A 97 -14.78 -3.33 13.85
N ASP A 98 -14.49 -3.23 15.15
CA ASP A 98 -13.81 -2.10 15.81
C ASP A 98 -12.28 -2.06 15.54
N ASP A 99 -11.63 -3.21 15.31
CA ASP A 99 -10.21 -3.30 14.93
C ASP A 99 -10.01 -2.89 13.47
N TYR A 100 -10.94 -3.30 12.59
CA TYR A 100 -11.00 -2.78 11.23
C TYR A 100 -11.15 -1.26 11.23
N ASP A 101 -12.03 -0.69 12.07
CA ASP A 101 -12.19 0.77 12.15
C ASP A 101 -10.98 1.48 12.78
N LEU A 102 -10.21 0.85 13.68
CA LEU A 102 -8.90 1.36 14.14
C LEU A 102 -7.91 1.47 12.97
N LEU A 103 -7.81 0.43 12.15
CA LEU A 103 -6.93 0.40 10.99
C LEU A 103 -7.41 1.40 9.91
N GLU A 104 -8.73 1.56 9.70
CA GLU A 104 -9.30 2.60 8.81
C GLU A 104 -9.01 4.03 9.31
N GLU A 105 -9.02 4.29 10.63
CA GLU A 105 -8.68 5.60 11.22
C GLU A 105 -7.18 5.95 11.08
N ASN A 106 -6.31 4.94 11.24
CA ASN A 106 -4.86 5.10 11.11
C ASN A 106 -4.39 5.19 9.64
N LEU A 107 -4.86 4.28 8.77
CA LEU A 107 -4.49 4.22 7.35
C LEU A 107 -5.29 5.18 6.46
N GLY A 108 -6.41 5.72 6.97
CA GLY A 108 -7.21 6.77 6.33
C GLY A 108 -8.06 6.35 5.12
N HIS A 109 -8.16 5.05 4.84
CA HIS A 109 -8.96 4.46 3.76
C HIS A 109 -9.69 3.21 4.24
N LYS A 110 -10.74 2.80 3.52
CA LYS A 110 -11.63 1.69 3.91
C LYS A 110 -11.04 0.32 3.61
N ILE A 111 -11.17 -0.63 4.53
CA ILE A 111 -10.60 -1.98 4.44
C ILE A 111 -11.69 -3.00 4.09
N GLU A 112 -11.36 -4.01 3.28
CA GLU A 112 -12.31 -5.06 2.89
C GLU A 112 -12.56 -6.06 4.05
N ARG A 113 -13.60 -5.79 4.85
CA ARG A 113 -14.07 -6.69 5.91
C ARG A 113 -14.55 -8.04 5.33
N ARG A 114 -14.06 -9.15 5.88
CA ARG A 114 -14.40 -10.51 5.42
C ARG A 114 -15.88 -10.83 5.70
N LYS A 115 -16.64 -11.19 4.65
CA LYS A 115 -18.05 -11.60 4.79
C LYS A 115 -18.15 -12.96 5.52
N ARG A 116 -18.67 -12.97 6.76
CA ARG A 116 -18.90 -14.21 7.53
C ARG A 116 -19.86 -15.15 6.77
N PHE A 117 -19.39 -16.34 6.41
CA PHE A 117 -20.25 -17.38 5.82
C PHE A 117 -21.22 -17.95 6.86
N LYS A 118 -22.52 -17.91 6.55
CA LYS A 118 -23.59 -18.38 7.44
C LYS A 118 -23.60 -19.91 7.48
N ARG A 119 -22.94 -20.52 8.49
CA ARG A 119 -22.84 -21.99 8.66
C ARG A 119 -24.23 -22.65 8.57
N LEU A 120 -24.35 -23.62 7.68
CA LEU A 120 -25.59 -24.38 7.46
C LEU A 120 -25.91 -25.22 8.70
N ARG A 121 -27.08 -25.01 9.31
CA ARG A 121 -27.49 -25.77 10.52
C ARG A 121 -27.97 -27.16 10.08
N ARG A 122 -27.39 -28.22 10.65
CA ARG A 122 -27.90 -29.59 10.52
C ARG A 122 -29.32 -29.64 11.12
N LEU A 123 -30.23 -30.32 10.42
CA LEU A 123 -31.53 -30.73 10.95
C LEU A 123 -31.38 -32.11 11.60
N GLU A 124 -32.09 -32.31 12.70
CA GLU A 124 -32.48 -33.61 13.24
C GLU A 124 -34.02 -33.61 13.32
N ASP A 125 -34.65 -34.73 12.98
CA ASP A 125 -36.11 -34.85 12.88
C ASP A 125 -36.75 -35.25 14.22
N GLU A 126 -37.77 -34.51 14.68
CA GLU A 126 -38.83 -35.03 15.55
C GLU A 126 -40.20 -34.43 15.18
N GLU A 127 -41.25 -35.25 15.25
CA GLU A 127 -42.63 -34.93 14.81
C GLU A 127 -43.51 -34.38 15.97
N SER A 128 -44.35 -33.36 15.71
CA SER A 128 -45.60 -33.14 16.45
C SER A 128 -46.54 -32.15 15.75
N ASP A 129 -47.84 -32.45 15.75
CA ASP A 129 -48.91 -31.67 15.09
C ASP A 129 -49.20 -30.29 15.73
N GLY A 130 -49.67 -29.33 14.91
CA GLY A 130 -50.29 -28.06 15.36
C GLY A 130 -50.53 -27.06 14.23
N GLU A 131 -51.80 -26.80 13.86
CA GLU A 131 -52.17 -25.95 12.71
C GLU A 131 -52.08 -24.43 12.97
N GLY A 132 -51.68 -23.65 11.95
CA GLY A 132 -52.08 -22.24 11.80
C GLY A 132 -51.02 -21.25 11.30
N GLY A 133 -51.09 -20.86 10.02
CA GLY A 133 -50.28 -19.76 9.43
C GLY A 133 -50.25 -19.83 7.90
N GLU A 134 -50.37 -18.70 7.22
CA GLU A 134 -50.45 -18.62 5.74
C GLU A 134 -49.14 -18.17 5.07
N ASP A 135 -49.14 -18.32 3.75
CA ASP A 135 -48.05 -18.20 2.77
C ASP A 135 -47.24 -16.87 2.80
N VAL A 136 -45.91 -16.97 2.71
CA VAL A 136 -44.99 -15.87 2.36
C VAL A 136 -43.83 -16.41 1.49
N GLY A 137 -44.15 -17.27 0.51
CA GLY A 137 -43.17 -17.92 -0.37
C GLY A 137 -42.83 -17.15 -1.66
N GLU A 138 -43.83 -16.56 -2.32
CA GLU A 138 -43.72 -16.22 -3.75
C GLU A 138 -43.26 -14.79 -4.07
N GLU A 139 -43.34 -13.84 -3.13
CA GLU A 139 -43.05 -12.42 -3.41
C GLU A 139 -41.57 -12.12 -3.75
N ARG A 140 -40.63 -12.94 -3.24
CA ARG A 140 -39.19 -12.64 -3.35
C ARG A 140 -38.56 -13.02 -4.69
N GLU A 141 -39.24 -13.81 -5.52
CA GLU A 141 -38.78 -14.18 -6.87
C GLU A 141 -39.45 -13.32 -7.97
N ALA A 142 -40.54 -12.60 -7.65
CA ALA A 142 -41.18 -11.66 -8.57
C ALA A 142 -40.33 -10.40 -8.81
N ILE A 143 -39.88 -9.75 -7.72
CA ILE A 143 -39.16 -8.45 -7.76
C ILE A 143 -37.86 -8.51 -8.60
N ALA A 144 -37.21 -9.68 -8.64
CA ALA A 144 -35.96 -9.87 -9.39
C ALA A 144 -36.15 -9.86 -10.93
N ASN A 145 -37.36 -10.04 -11.43
CA ASN A 145 -37.63 -10.18 -12.87
C ASN A 145 -38.24 -8.93 -13.53
N GLU A 146 -38.83 -7.99 -12.77
CA GLU A 146 -39.36 -6.74 -13.35
C GLU A 146 -38.30 -5.65 -13.60
N LEU A 147 -37.11 -5.75 -12.99
CA LEU A 147 -36.12 -4.67 -13.05
C LEU A 147 -35.35 -4.56 -14.38
N PHE A 148 -35.49 -5.52 -15.32
CA PHE A 148 -34.66 -5.61 -16.53
C PHE A 148 -35.34 -6.20 -17.79
N GLU A 149 -36.49 -5.67 -18.27
CA GLU A 149 -36.90 -5.93 -19.68
C GLU A 149 -37.78 -4.85 -20.39
N GLY A 150 -37.22 -3.64 -20.60
CA GLY A 150 -37.61 -2.70 -21.70
C GLY A 150 -38.88 -1.84 -21.53
N SER A 151 -39.23 -0.90 -22.44
CA SER A 151 -38.43 -0.20 -23.48
C SER A 151 -39.20 0.95 -24.20
N ASP A 152 -38.48 2.03 -24.55
CA ASP A 152 -38.64 2.91 -25.75
C ASP A 152 -39.59 4.17 -25.78
N HIS A 153 -39.36 5.06 -26.77
CA HIS A 153 -39.84 6.45 -27.01
C HIS A 153 -41.37 6.69 -27.18
N GLY A 154 -41.97 7.92 -27.21
CA GLY A 154 -41.52 9.34 -27.27
C GLY A 154 -42.57 10.31 -26.64
N GLU A 155 -42.84 11.60 -26.96
CA GLU A 155 -42.43 12.60 -27.99
C GLU A 155 -42.81 14.08 -27.56
N GLN A 156 -42.44 15.11 -28.37
CA GLN A 156 -43.02 16.47 -28.67
C GLN A 156 -44.05 17.18 -27.73
N GLU A 157 -44.20 18.53 -27.62
CA GLU A 157 -43.47 19.81 -27.91
C GLU A 157 -44.16 20.90 -26.99
N GLU A 158 -43.95 22.23 -26.93
CA GLU A 158 -43.23 23.28 -27.69
C GLU A 158 -42.28 24.08 -26.72
N ARG A 159 -42.09 25.43 -26.58
CA ARG A 159 -42.63 26.68 -27.21
C ARG A 159 -41.68 27.91 -27.12
N ALA A 160 -41.14 28.32 -28.28
CA ALA A 160 -40.88 29.70 -28.75
C ALA A 160 -39.93 30.73 -28.04
N SER A 161 -39.23 31.48 -28.92
CA SER A 161 -38.61 32.83 -28.75
C SER A 161 -37.18 32.89 -28.15
N SER A 162 -36.16 33.56 -28.76
CA SER A 162 -36.10 34.37 -30.00
C SER A 162 -34.68 34.44 -30.62
N ARG A 163 -34.61 34.77 -31.92
CA ARG A 163 -33.38 34.88 -32.77
C ARG A 163 -32.61 36.19 -32.60
N VAL A 164 -31.29 36.16 -32.87
CA VAL A 164 -30.58 37.20 -33.67
C VAL A 164 -29.52 36.59 -34.63
N VAL A 165 -29.80 36.72 -35.93
CA VAL A 165 -28.94 36.87 -37.14
C VAL A 165 -27.43 36.53 -37.11
N ALA A 166 -27.03 35.61 -38.01
CA ALA A 166 -25.87 35.73 -38.93
C ALA A 166 -26.13 34.87 -40.21
N ARG A 167 -25.48 35.16 -41.35
CA ARG A 167 -25.70 34.50 -42.66
C ARG A 167 -24.53 34.75 -43.65
N GLU A 168 -24.35 33.85 -44.62
CA GLU A 168 -23.55 33.84 -45.89
C GLU A 168 -22.63 32.58 -45.95
N ASP A 169 -22.64 31.63 -46.90
CA ASP A 169 -22.79 31.62 -48.40
C ASP A 169 -21.40 31.87 -49.07
N TYR A 170 -20.77 31.07 -49.95
CA TYR A 170 -21.10 30.01 -50.97
C TYR A 170 -20.23 28.73 -50.73
N GLY A 171 -20.30 27.53 -51.38
CA GLY A 171 -20.56 27.05 -52.76
C GLY A 171 -19.26 26.39 -53.33
N ASP A 172 -19.21 25.48 -54.32
CA ASP A 172 -20.21 24.72 -55.11
C ASP A 172 -19.51 23.57 -55.92
N GLU A 173 -20.26 22.71 -56.64
CA GLU A 173 -19.84 21.75 -57.72
C GLU A 173 -18.86 20.55 -57.41
N GLU A 174 -18.67 19.54 -58.28
CA GLU A 174 -19.58 18.46 -58.78
C GLU A 174 -18.76 17.27 -59.43
N GLU A 175 -19.41 16.35 -60.17
CA GLU A 175 -18.89 15.18 -60.97
C GLU A 175 -18.29 13.93 -60.25
N GLU A 176 -18.34 12.69 -60.80
CA GLU A 176 -19.45 11.92 -61.43
C GLU A 176 -19.10 10.40 -61.56
N GLY A 177 -20.14 9.52 -61.64
CA GLY A 177 -20.09 8.17 -62.27
C GLY A 177 -19.62 6.94 -61.44
N ASP A 178 -20.01 5.70 -61.77
CA ASP A 178 -21.13 5.25 -62.63
C ASP A 178 -21.52 3.76 -62.36
N TYR A 179 -22.65 3.30 -62.92
CA TYR A 179 -23.43 2.07 -62.60
C TYR A 179 -22.73 0.69 -62.51
N SER A 180 -23.30 -0.21 -61.70
CA SER A 180 -24.09 -1.35 -62.25
C SER A 180 -25.12 -1.89 -61.24
N ASP A 181 -26.16 -2.54 -61.74
CA ASP A 181 -27.39 -2.96 -61.03
C ASP A 181 -27.76 -4.40 -61.40
N ALA A 182 -28.32 -5.16 -60.44
CA ALA A 182 -28.89 -6.51 -60.63
C ALA A 182 -29.68 -6.99 -59.38
N ASP A 183 -30.96 -6.61 -59.29
CA ASP A 183 -31.95 -7.33 -58.47
C ASP A 183 -32.12 -8.79 -58.95
N ASP A 184 -32.36 -9.72 -58.02
CA ASP A 184 -33.26 -10.85 -58.28
C ASP A 184 -33.93 -11.33 -56.97
N PHE A 185 -35.26 -11.47 -56.97
CA PHE A 185 -36.07 -11.46 -55.74
C PHE A 185 -37.02 -12.68 -55.69
N ILE A 186 -36.65 -13.71 -54.92
CA ILE A 186 -37.36 -15.00 -54.91
C ILE A 186 -38.64 -14.93 -54.05
N VAL A 187 -39.78 -15.06 -54.72
CA VAL A 187 -41.12 -15.26 -54.16
C VAL A 187 -41.70 -16.60 -54.64
N ASP A 188 -42.68 -17.14 -53.92
CA ASP A 188 -43.42 -18.34 -54.35
C ASP A 188 -44.47 -18.06 -55.45
N ASP A 189 -45.08 -19.13 -55.98
CA ASP A 189 -46.12 -19.06 -57.03
C ASP A 189 -47.41 -18.32 -56.58
N GLU A 190 -47.53 -17.94 -55.31
CA GLU A 190 -48.60 -17.07 -54.78
C GLU A 190 -48.12 -15.64 -54.45
N GLY A 191 -46.87 -15.31 -54.79
CA GLY A 191 -46.29 -13.96 -54.68
C GLY A 191 -45.83 -13.56 -53.28
N ARG A 192 -45.50 -14.52 -52.40
CA ARG A 192 -45.05 -14.24 -51.02
C ARG A 192 -43.53 -14.40 -50.86
N PRO A 193 -42.84 -13.48 -50.14
CA PRO A 193 -41.40 -13.61 -49.88
C PRO A 193 -41.06 -14.72 -48.88
N ILE A 194 -40.02 -15.50 -49.19
CA ILE A 194 -39.56 -16.60 -48.33
C ILE A 194 -38.60 -16.06 -47.25
N ALA A 195 -38.97 -16.20 -45.98
CA ALA A 195 -38.21 -15.67 -44.85
C ALA A 195 -37.11 -16.64 -44.35
N GLU A 196 -35.88 -16.49 -44.84
CA GLU A 196 -34.73 -17.24 -44.30
C GLU A 196 -34.33 -16.81 -42.88
N LYS A 197 -34.13 -17.79 -41.98
CA LYS A 197 -33.67 -17.56 -40.62
C LYS A 197 -32.16 -17.28 -40.58
N ARG A 198 -31.77 -16.01 -40.49
CA ARG A 198 -30.38 -15.58 -40.21
C ARG A 198 -29.78 -16.36 -39.03
N LYS A 199 -28.78 -17.22 -39.31
CA LYS A 199 -27.94 -17.82 -38.26
C LYS A 199 -27.10 -16.73 -37.59
N LYS A 200 -27.37 -16.42 -36.31
CA LYS A 200 -26.38 -15.68 -35.49
C LYS A 200 -25.10 -16.53 -35.42
N LYS A 201 -23.92 -15.93 -35.67
CA LYS A 201 -22.65 -16.54 -35.26
C LYS A 201 -22.72 -16.79 -33.75
N LYS A 202 -22.45 -18.02 -33.32
CA LYS A 202 -22.16 -18.28 -31.89
C LYS A 202 -20.77 -17.71 -31.59
N HIS A 203 -20.60 -17.06 -30.45
CA HIS A 203 -19.26 -16.86 -29.90
C HIS A 203 -18.71 -18.23 -29.51
N ILE A 204 -17.55 -18.60 -30.05
CA ILE A 204 -16.81 -19.79 -29.61
C ILE A 204 -15.89 -19.30 -28.49
N PHE A 205 -16.34 -19.46 -27.25
CA PHE A 205 -15.48 -19.36 -26.06
C PHE A 205 -15.45 -20.73 -25.36
N THR A 206 -14.70 -21.63 -25.99
CA THR A 206 -14.13 -22.87 -25.43
C THR A 206 -12.61 -22.75 -25.50
N ASP A 207 -11.90 -23.64 -24.79
CA ASP A 207 -10.44 -23.70 -24.60
C ASP A 207 -9.76 -22.49 -23.95
N ALA A 208 -9.98 -21.27 -24.42
CA ALA A 208 -9.17 -20.09 -24.06
C ALA A 208 -8.98 -19.87 -22.55
N ALA A 209 -10.01 -20.08 -21.73
CA ALA A 209 -9.94 -19.93 -20.27
C ALA A 209 -9.27 -21.12 -19.53
N LEU A 210 -9.21 -22.30 -20.16
CA LEU A 210 -8.48 -23.47 -19.64
C LEU A 210 -7.02 -23.42 -20.05
N GLN A 211 -6.72 -23.02 -21.30
CA GLN A 211 -5.35 -22.70 -21.72
C GLN A 211 -4.77 -21.57 -20.86
N GLU A 212 -5.56 -20.51 -20.61
CA GLU A 212 -5.15 -19.43 -19.71
C GLU A 212 -4.84 -19.94 -18.30
N ALA A 213 -5.66 -20.83 -17.73
CA ALA A 213 -5.33 -21.47 -16.46
C ALA A 213 -4.05 -22.33 -16.52
N GLN A 214 -3.83 -23.11 -17.58
CA GLN A 214 -2.63 -23.93 -17.75
C GLN A 214 -1.36 -23.05 -17.89
N ASP A 215 -1.45 -21.96 -18.64
CA ASP A 215 -0.40 -20.95 -18.83
C ASP A 215 -0.10 -20.16 -17.53
N ILE A 216 -1.07 -20.01 -16.62
CA ILE A 216 -0.92 -19.31 -15.32
C ILE A 216 -0.37 -20.24 -14.23
N PHE A 217 -0.92 -21.44 -14.10
CA PHE A 217 -0.67 -22.34 -12.96
C PHE A 217 0.42 -23.39 -13.25
N GLY A 218 0.82 -23.58 -14.51
CA GLY A 218 2.00 -24.37 -14.89
C GLY A 218 1.89 -25.88 -14.67
N VAL A 219 0.73 -26.39 -14.25
CA VAL A 219 0.43 -27.81 -14.07
C VAL A 219 -0.16 -28.36 -15.37
N ASP A 220 0.45 -29.40 -15.92
CA ASP A 220 -0.17 -30.19 -16.99
C ASP A 220 -1.19 -31.15 -16.38
N PHE A 221 -2.44 -31.01 -16.80
CA PHE A 221 -3.53 -31.87 -16.34
C PHE A 221 -3.50 -33.20 -17.10
N ASP A 222 -3.44 -34.31 -16.37
CA ASP A 222 -3.53 -35.65 -16.94
C ASP A 222 -4.99 -35.93 -17.33
N TYR A 223 -5.27 -35.97 -18.64
CA TYR A 223 -6.63 -36.05 -19.17
C TYR A 223 -7.32 -37.39 -18.85
N ASP A 224 -6.55 -38.45 -18.60
CA ASP A 224 -7.01 -39.80 -18.23
C ASP A 224 -7.80 -39.82 -16.89
N ASP A 225 -7.66 -38.80 -16.03
CA ASP A 225 -8.45 -38.66 -14.80
C ASP A 225 -9.74 -37.85 -14.98
N PHE A 226 -9.91 -37.13 -16.11
CA PHE A 226 -11.16 -36.44 -16.44
C PHE A 226 -12.15 -37.34 -17.20
N GLU A 227 -11.67 -38.25 -18.06
CA GLU A 227 -12.56 -39.18 -18.78
C GLU A 227 -13.30 -40.15 -17.83
N LYS A 228 -12.68 -40.51 -16.68
CA LYS A 228 -13.31 -41.32 -15.62
C LYS A 228 -14.58 -40.71 -15.02
N PHE A 229 -14.77 -39.39 -15.10
CA PHE A 229 -16.00 -38.72 -14.67
C PHE A 229 -17.00 -38.49 -15.81
N GLY A 230 -16.72 -39.01 -17.01
CA GLY A 230 -17.56 -38.90 -18.20
C GLY A 230 -18.23 -40.20 -18.68
N GLU A 231 -17.69 -41.38 -18.35
CA GLU A 231 -18.25 -42.67 -18.80
C GLU A 231 -19.39 -43.21 -17.92
N ASP A 232 -19.42 -42.89 -16.63
CA ASP A 232 -20.28 -43.52 -15.59
C ASP A 232 -21.81 -43.19 -15.65
N GLU A 233 -22.34 -42.61 -16.74
CA GLU A 233 -23.78 -42.30 -16.89
C GLU A 233 -24.36 -42.61 -18.30
N TYR A 234 -23.87 -43.66 -18.98
CA TYR A 234 -24.32 -44.10 -20.32
C TYR A 234 -24.60 -45.62 -20.46
N GLU A 235 -25.54 -46.17 -19.67
CA GLU A 235 -26.23 -47.44 -20.02
C GLU A 235 -27.76 -47.30 -19.79
N GLU A 236 -28.55 -47.95 -20.68
CA GLU A 236 -30.03 -48.05 -20.70
C GLU A 236 -30.78 -46.70 -20.94
N GLU A 237 -31.78 -46.58 -21.83
CA GLU A 237 -32.56 -47.53 -22.65
C GLU A 237 -32.69 -47.03 -24.11
N ASP A 238 -32.49 -47.90 -25.10
CA ASP A 238 -32.93 -47.72 -26.51
C ASP A 238 -34.01 -48.78 -26.79
N GLU A 239 -35.28 -48.39 -26.98
CA GLU A 239 -36.30 -49.23 -27.64
C GLU A 239 -37.38 -48.35 -28.32
N ASP A 240 -37.81 -48.74 -29.52
CA ASP A 240 -38.67 -47.94 -30.40
C ASP A 240 -40.17 -48.00 -30.05
N GLU A 241 -40.94 -46.95 -30.36
CA GLU A 241 -42.38 -47.10 -30.66
C GLU A 241 -42.84 -46.09 -31.73
N GLU A 242 -43.64 -46.55 -32.70
CA GLU A 242 -44.06 -45.81 -33.91
C GLU A 242 -45.41 -45.10 -33.71
N ASP A 243 -45.50 -43.79 -33.97
CA ASP A 243 -46.78 -43.05 -34.01
C ASP A 243 -47.56 -43.33 -35.32
N GLU A 244 -48.46 -44.30 -35.30
CA GLU A 244 -49.43 -44.54 -36.39
C GLU A 244 -50.62 -43.56 -36.32
N TYR A 245 -50.91 -42.87 -37.42
CA TYR A 245 -52.01 -41.90 -37.50
C TYR A 245 -53.39 -42.58 -37.55
N VAL A 246 -54.25 -42.30 -36.57
CA VAL A 246 -55.71 -42.50 -36.69
C VAL A 246 -56.45 -41.21 -36.33
N ASP A 247 -57.37 -40.82 -37.21
CA ASP A 247 -58.29 -39.69 -37.12
C ASP A 247 -59.57 -40.09 -36.35
N ASP A 248 -60.19 -39.16 -35.62
CA ASP A 248 -61.54 -39.38 -35.05
C ASP A 248 -62.27 -38.06 -34.73
N GLU A 249 -63.52 -37.93 -35.21
CA GLU A 249 -64.33 -36.71 -35.12
C GLU A 249 -65.55 -36.89 -34.18
N ALA A 250 -65.78 -35.90 -33.31
CA ALA A 250 -66.96 -35.68 -32.44
C ALA A 250 -67.22 -36.69 -31.28
N GLY A 251 -67.35 -36.18 -30.03
CA GLY A 251 -67.57 -37.07 -28.87
C GLY A 251 -67.81 -36.49 -27.46
N ASP A 252 -68.60 -35.43 -27.31
CA ASP A 252 -69.41 -35.10 -26.10
C ASP A 252 -68.70 -34.87 -24.71
N GLU A 253 -69.55 -34.72 -23.67
CA GLU A 253 -69.38 -34.07 -22.35
C GLU A 253 -68.33 -34.55 -21.30
N THR A 254 -67.98 -33.59 -20.43
CA THR A 254 -67.50 -33.66 -19.01
C THR A 254 -66.02 -33.88 -18.61
N GLN A 255 -65.46 -32.80 -18.05
CA GLN A 255 -64.54 -32.71 -16.89
C GLN A 255 -63.27 -33.60 -16.80
N ARG A 256 -62.08 -32.97 -16.91
CA ARG A 256 -60.88 -33.33 -16.11
C ARG A 256 -59.93 -32.13 -15.90
N ARG A 257 -59.20 -32.14 -14.79
CA ARG A 257 -58.27 -31.07 -14.37
C ARG A 257 -57.03 -31.01 -15.28
N ARG A 258 -56.55 -29.80 -15.61
CA ARG A 258 -55.24 -29.59 -16.25
C ARG A 258 -54.11 -29.72 -15.21
N LYS A 259 -53.04 -30.43 -15.55
CA LYS A 259 -51.74 -30.33 -14.85
C LYS A 259 -50.87 -29.25 -15.52
N PRO A 260 -49.99 -28.55 -14.79
CA PRO A 260 -48.99 -27.67 -15.39
C PRO A 260 -47.93 -28.46 -16.17
N LYS A 261 -47.26 -27.81 -17.12
CA LYS A 261 -46.13 -28.39 -17.87
C LYS A 261 -44.87 -28.40 -17.01
N LYS A 262 -44.03 -29.45 -17.12
CA LYS A 262 -42.68 -29.45 -16.53
C LYS A 262 -41.82 -28.37 -17.21
N PRO A 263 -40.95 -27.64 -16.47
CA PRO A 263 -39.94 -26.77 -17.08
C PRO A 263 -38.86 -27.61 -17.77
N ALA A 264 -38.21 -27.02 -18.79
CA ALA A 264 -37.07 -27.66 -19.45
C ALA A 264 -35.83 -27.63 -18.53
N LYS A 265 -35.05 -28.73 -18.50
CA LYS A 265 -33.74 -28.76 -17.81
C LYS A 265 -32.84 -27.67 -18.42
N LYS A 266 -32.48 -26.63 -17.65
CA LYS A 266 -31.40 -25.71 -18.03
C LYS A 266 -30.10 -26.53 -18.17
N LYS A 267 -29.31 -26.28 -19.21
CA LYS A 267 -27.94 -26.81 -19.27
C LYS A 267 -27.12 -26.21 -18.10
N PRO A 268 -26.18 -26.95 -17.50
CA PRO A 268 -25.30 -26.37 -16.49
C PRO A 268 -24.54 -25.19 -17.10
N THR A 269 -24.63 -24.04 -16.44
CA THR A 269 -23.72 -22.92 -16.69
C THR A 269 -22.31 -23.37 -16.34
N ARG A 270 -21.33 -23.07 -17.20
CA ARG A 270 -19.92 -23.33 -16.88
C ARG A 270 -19.58 -22.50 -15.64
N LYS A 271 -18.99 -23.15 -14.63
CA LYS A 271 -18.56 -22.47 -13.39
C LYS A 271 -17.67 -21.27 -13.74
N SER A 272 -17.84 -20.18 -13.00
CA SER A 272 -17.01 -19.00 -13.15
C SER A 272 -15.59 -19.27 -12.68
N ILE A 273 -14.60 -18.51 -13.15
CA ILE A 273 -13.21 -18.62 -12.67
C ILE A 273 -13.13 -18.36 -11.14
N PHE A 274 -14.00 -17.46 -10.65
CA PHE A 274 -14.23 -17.15 -9.23
C PHE A 274 -14.88 -18.29 -8.41
N GLU A 275 -15.33 -19.37 -9.04
CA GLU A 275 -15.90 -20.57 -8.41
C GLU A 275 -14.99 -21.80 -8.52
N ILE A 276 -13.81 -21.65 -9.15
CA ILE A 276 -12.85 -22.72 -9.44
C ILE A 276 -11.54 -22.51 -8.67
N TYR A 277 -11.04 -21.28 -8.59
CA TYR A 277 -9.76 -20.92 -7.96
C TYR A 277 -9.92 -20.20 -6.63
N GLU A 278 -8.92 -20.28 -5.77
CA GLU A 278 -8.92 -19.53 -4.51
C GLU A 278 -8.73 -18.02 -4.78
N PRO A 279 -9.37 -17.11 -4.03
CA PRO A 279 -9.14 -15.67 -4.16
C PRO A 279 -7.67 -15.23 -4.01
N SER A 280 -6.85 -16.03 -3.32
CA SER A 280 -5.39 -15.87 -3.21
C SER A 280 -4.69 -16.02 -4.57
N GLU A 281 -4.98 -17.12 -5.28
CA GLU A 281 -4.49 -17.46 -6.61
C GLU A 281 -4.94 -16.42 -7.65
N LEU A 282 -6.20 -16.02 -7.59
CA LEU A 282 -6.75 -14.97 -8.44
C LEU A 282 -6.08 -13.61 -8.19
N LYS A 283 -5.74 -13.26 -6.95
CA LYS A 283 -4.96 -12.05 -6.64
C LYS A 283 -3.52 -12.16 -7.15
N ARG A 284 -2.87 -13.33 -6.99
CA ARG A 284 -1.50 -13.61 -7.44
C ARG A 284 -1.35 -13.53 -8.96
N GLY A 285 -2.29 -14.11 -9.72
CA GLY A 285 -2.33 -13.99 -11.19
C GLY A 285 -2.90 -12.67 -11.71
N HIS A 286 -3.49 -11.85 -10.83
CA HIS A 286 -4.22 -10.61 -11.15
C HIS A 286 -5.48 -10.85 -12.01
N PHE A 287 -6.39 -11.72 -11.59
CA PHE A 287 -7.67 -12.04 -12.25
C PHE A 287 -8.92 -11.63 -11.46
N THR A 288 -8.76 -10.79 -10.42
CA THR A 288 -9.88 -10.22 -9.67
C THR A 288 -10.65 -9.15 -10.48
N ASP A 289 -11.86 -8.81 -10.05
CA ASP A 289 -12.66 -7.75 -10.69
C ASP A 289 -11.97 -6.37 -10.65
N PHE A 290 -11.19 -6.08 -9.60
CA PHE A 290 -10.33 -4.90 -9.53
C PHE A 290 -9.27 -4.91 -10.65
N ASP A 291 -8.65 -6.06 -10.90
CA ASP A 291 -7.62 -6.20 -11.93
C ASP A 291 -8.21 -6.06 -13.33
N ASN A 292 -9.44 -6.54 -13.54
CA ASN A 292 -10.20 -6.35 -14.77
C ASN A 292 -10.62 -4.89 -14.99
N ASN A 293 -10.99 -4.16 -13.93
CA ASN A 293 -11.20 -2.72 -14.01
C ASN A 293 -9.90 -1.97 -14.37
N VAL A 294 -8.78 -2.32 -13.72
CA VAL A 294 -7.46 -1.74 -13.99
C VAL A 294 -6.99 -1.99 -15.42
N ARG A 295 -7.23 -3.20 -15.98
CA ARG A 295 -7.00 -3.49 -17.41
C ARG A 295 -7.77 -2.52 -18.32
N ASN A 296 -9.07 -2.38 -18.08
CA ASN A 296 -10.00 -1.69 -18.99
C ASN A 296 -9.98 -0.16 -18.89
N THR A 297 -9.67 0.42 -17.73
CA THR A 297 -9.65 1.87 -17.51
C THR A 297 -8.46 2.55 -18.20
N ASP A 298 -8.70 3.62 -18.96
CA ASP A 298 -7.68 4.43 -19.65
C ASP A 298 -6.95 5.40 -18.69
N ILE A 299 -6.24 4.82 -17.72
CA ILE A 299 -5.35 5.51 -16.78
C ILE A 299 -4.08 4.64 -16.66
N PRO A 300 -2.86 5.21 -16.60
CA PRO A 300 -1.64 4.45 -16.35
C PRO A 300 -1.74 3.52 -15.14
N GLU A 301 -1.24 2.29 -15.25
CA GLU A 301 -1.47 1.26 -14.23
C GLU A 301 -0.95 1.66 -12.83
N ARG A 302 0.28 2.20 -12.76
CA ARG A 302 0.87 2.72 -11.51
C ARG A 302 0.10 3.90 -10.89
N MET A 303 -0.69 4.64 -11.67
CA MET A 303 -1.57 5.70 -11.16
C MET A 303 -2.88 5.17 -10.58
N GLN A 304 -3.33 3.98 -11.03
CA GLN A 304 -4.53 3.31 -10.48
C GLN A 304 -4.22 2.50 -9.21
N LEU A 305 -2.97 2.06 -9.03
CA LEU A 305 -2.51 1.28 -7.88
C LEU A 305 -2.00 2.13 -6.70
N ARG A 306 -2.12 3.47 -6.75
CA ARG A 306 -1.64 4.37 -5.68
C ARG A 306 -2.67 4.47 -4.55
N GLU A 307 -2.23 4.33 -3.29
CA GLU A 307 -3.07 4.46 -2.08
C GLU A 307 -4.01 5.67 -2.10
N VAL A 308 -3.46 6.82 -2.51
CA VAL A 308 -4.16 8.10 -2.59
C VAL A 308 -4.53 8.36 -4.06
N PRO A 309 -5.82 8.26 -4.46
CA PRO A 309 -6.21 8.36 -5.87
C PRO A 309 -5.81 9.70 -6.51
N ILE A 310 -5.37 9.64 -7.77
CA ILE A 310 -5.01 10.85 -8.54
C ILE A 310 -6.29 11.53 -9.02
N THR A 311 -6.64 12.64 -8.38
CA THR A 311 -7.77 13.50 -8.73
C THR A 311 -7.32 14.68 -9.59
N ALA A 312 -8.07 14.98 -10.64
CA ALA A 312 -7.86 16.17 -11.47
C ALA A 312 -8.34 17.43 -10.74
N VAL A 313 -7.65 18.55 -10.98
CA VAL A 313 -7.92 19.83 -10.31
C VAL A 313 -8.93 20.67 -11.12
N PRO A 314 -9.94 21.30 -10.48
CA PRO A 314 -10.87 22.19 -11.17
C PRO A 314 -10.18 23.38 -11.86
N GLU A 315 -10.62 23.73 -13.07
CA GLU A 315 -10.08 24.88 -13.80
C GLU A 315 -10.35 26.20 -13.04
N GLY A 316 -9.28 26.96 -12.79
CA GLY A 316 -9.34 28.19 -11.98
C GLY A 316 -9.14 27.99 -10.47
N SER A 317 -8.81 26.78 -10.01
CA SER A 317 -8.41 26.53 -8.62
C SER A 317 -6.93 26.86 -8.38
N ASP A 318 -6.61 27.52 -7.27
CA ASP A 318 -5.23 27.80 -6.81
C ASP A 318 -4.57 26.57 -6.14
N GLU A 319 -5.27 25.43 -6.07
CA GLU A 319 -4.83 24.16 -5.45
C GLU A 319 -3.41 23.73 -5.87
N LEU A 320 -3.08 23.85 -7.16
CA LEU A 320 -1.77 23.47 -7.70
C LEU A 320 -0.65 24.48 -7.36
N ASP A 321 -0.98 25.71 -6.96
CA ASP A 321 0.00 26.66 -6.45
C ASP A 321 0.32 26.37 -4.98
N GLU A 322 -0.70 26.12 -4.16
CA GLU A 322 -0.54 25.72 -2.76
C GLU A 322 0.22 24.39 -2.62
N GLU A 323 -0.16 23.38 -3.41
CA GLU A 323 0.52 22.09 -3.47
C GLU A 323 1.99 22.27 -3.92
N ALA A 324 2.24 23.04 -4.98
CA ALA A 324 3.61 23.25 -5.47
C ALA A 324 4.51 24.01 -4.47
N GLU A 325 3.97 25.00 -3.75
CA GLU A 325 4.74 25.70 -2.72
C GLU A 325 4.97 24.82 -1.48
N TRP A 326 3.99 24.00 -1.08
CA TRP A 326 4.15 23.03 0.00
C TRP A 326 5.19 21.96 -0.33
N ILE A 327 5.13 21.36 -1.53
CA ILE A 327 6.12 20.37 -1.98
C ILE A 327 7.52 21.01 -2.05
N TYR A 328 7.65 22.25 -2.52
CA TYR A 328 8.93 22.97 -2.50
C TYR A 328 9.47 23.15 -1.08
N LYS A 329 8.63 23.55 -0.12
CA LYS A 329 9.00 23.71 1.30
C LYS A 329 9.41 22.37 1.92
N GLN A 330 8.54 21.36 1.88
CA GLN A 330 8.74 20.10 2.60
C GLN A 330 9.73 19.15 1.92
N ALA A 331 9.72 19.05 0.58
CA ALA A 331 10.52 18.05 -0.15
C ALA A 331 11.90 18.58 -0.61
N PHE A 332 12.09 19.90 -0.66
CA PHE A 332 13.31 20.53 -1.19
C PHE A 332 13.95 21.60 -0.27
N CYS A 333 13.28 22.04 0.80
CA CYS A 333 13.84 22.99 1.78
C CYS A 333 13.97 22.48 3.23
N LYS A 334 12.99 21.71 3.76
CA LYS A 334 13.01 21.19 5.16
C LYS A 334 14.16 20.19 5.34
N PRO A 335 15.19 20.48 6.16
CA PRO A 335 16.32 19.57 6.37
C PRO A 335 15.91 18.35 7.20
N THR A 336 16.62 17.24 7.01
CA THR A 336 16.52 16.06 7.89
C THR A 336 17.07 16.37 9.29
N THR A 337 16.47 15.77 10.32
CA THR A 337 16.88 15.87 11.72
C THR A 337 18.24 15.21 11.94
N SER A 338 18.50 14.06 11.31
CA SER A 338 19.82 13.42 11.22
C SER A 338 20.56 13.82 9.94
N LYS A 339 21.85 13.49 9.84
CA LYS A 339 22.68 13.78 8.66
C LYS A 339 22.52 12.70 7.58
N GLN A 340 21.53 12.90 6.72
CA GLN A 340 21.32 12.07 5.54
C GLN A 340 22.03 12.67 4.31
N GLU A 341 22.71 11.85 3.49
CA GLU A 341 23.47 12.34 2.33
C GLU A 341 22.57 13.10 1.32
N TRP A 342 21.32 12.64 1.19
CA TRP A 342 20.29 13.24 0.35
C TRP A 342 19.57 14.42 1.03
N GLY A 343 19.60 14.50 2.36
CA GLY A 343 19.05 15.58 3.19
C GLY A 343 19.91 16.85 3.22
N ALA A 344 21.08 16.83 2.57
CA ALA A 344 21.89 18.01 2.31
C ALA A 344 21.20 18.94 1.30
N LEU A 345 20.14 19.63 1.70
CA LEU A 345 19.34 20.52 0.85
C LEU A 345 19.98 21.89 0.61
N THR A 346 21.09 22.20 1.30
CA THR A 346 21.88 23.41 1.09
C THR A 346 23.17 23.15 0.29
N ASP A 347 23.64 24.18 -0.43
CA ASP A 347 24.96 24.20 -1.05
C ASP A 347 26.08 24.39 0.00
N ASN A 348 27.35 24.27 -0.41
CA ASN A 348 28.50 24.49 0.47
C ASN A 348 28.64 25.95 0.98
N ARG A 349 27.63 26.81 0.78
CA ARG A 349 27.51 28.20 1.23
C ARG A 349 26.25 28.41 2.09
N GLY A 350 25.51 27.35 2.42
CA GLY A 350 24.30 27.39 3.26
C GLY A 350 23.02 27.83 2.54
N ARG A 351 23.01 27.93 1.21
CA ARG A 351 21.84 28.37 0.43
C ARG A 351 21.06 27.16 -0.10
N PRO A 352 19.72 27.20 -0.24
CA PRO A 352 18.96 26.12 -0.88
C PRO A 352 19.56 25.68 -2.22
N LYS A 353 19.64 24.37 -2.46
CA LYS A 353 20.14 23.79 -3.72
C LYS A 353 19.19 23.99 -4.90
N LYS A 354 17.90 24.14 -4.62
CA LYS A 354 16.85 24.51 -5.58
C LYS A 354 16.50 25.98 -5.35
N ASP A 355 16.29 26.73 -6.42
CA ASP A 355 15.88 28.13 -6.37
C ASP A 355 14.35 28.25 -6.25
N PRO A 356 13.75 29.30 -5.65
CA PRO A 356 12.30 29.47 -5.57
C PRO A 356 11.55 29.42 -6.91
N SER A 357 12.22 29.71 -8.04
CA SER A 357 11.67 29.47 -9.39
C SER A 357 11.27 28.01 -9.67
N THR A 358 11.78 27.05 -8.88
CA THR A 358 11.40 25.63 -8.92
C THR A 358 9.91 25.42 -8.61
N VAL A 359 9.24 26.30 -7.85
CA VAL A 359 7.80 26.18 -7.54
C VAL A 359 6.95 26.12 -8.82
N GLY A 360 7.21 27.02 -9.79
CA GLY A 360 6.50 27.02 -11.08
C GLY A 360 6.77 25.77 -11.93
N LYS A 361 7.91 25.10 -11.71
CA LYS A 361 8.29 23.84 -12.36
C LYS A 361 7.60 22.65 -11.70
N ILE A 362 7.47 22.65 -10.38
CA ILE A 362 6.68 21.67 -9.61
C ILE A 362 5.21 21.78 -10.01
N LYS A 363 4.62 22.99 -10.05
CA LYS A 363 3.25 23.21 -10.54
C LYS A 363 3.02 22.59 -11.91
N LYS A 364 3.95 22.77 -12.85
CA LYS A 364 3.84 22.18 -14.19
C LYS A 364 4.02 20.66 -14.21
N ALA A 365 4.80 20.08 -13.29
CA ALA A 365 4.85 18.63 -13.11
C ALA A 365 3.52 18.06 -12.56
N LEU A 366 2.95 18.70 -11.53
CA LEU A 366 1.65 18.30 -10.95
C LEU A 366 0.51 18.42 -11.96
N ASP A 367 0.47 19.49 -12.75
CA ASP A 367 -0.49 19.68 -13.86
C ASP A 367 -0.41 18.52 -14.88
N PHE A 368 0.79 18.06 -15.22
CA PHE A 368 0.96 16.87 -16.06
C PHE A 368 0.53 15.56 -15.36
N MET A 369 0.78 15.40 -14.07
CA MET A 369 0.42 14.18 -13.31
C MET A 369 -1.08 14.08 -13.04
N ARG A 370 -1.71 15.15 -12.54
CA ARG A 370 -3.09 15.18 -12.04
C ARG A 370 -4.11 15.44 -13.14
N ASN A 371 -3.88 16.44 -14.00
CA ASN A 371 -4.84 16.82 -15.04
C ASN A 371 -4.66 16.04 -16.34
N HIS A 372 -3.41 15.79 -16.75
CA HIS A 372 -3.11 15.06 -17.98
C HIS A 372 -2.85 13.56 -17.80
N GLN A 373 -2.65 13.08 -16.56
CA GLN A 373 -2.33 11.68 -16.25
C GLN A 373 -1.10 11.17 -17.02
N PHE A 374 -0.06 11.99 -17.05
CA PHE A 374 1.27 11.62 -17.54
C PHE A 374 2.15 11.14 -16.38
N GLU A 375 2.74 9.95 -16.53
CA GLU A 375 3.72 9.43 -15.58
C GLU A 375 5.09 10.15 -15.68
N VAL A 376 5.89 10.01 -14.63
CA VAL A 376 7.22 10.61 -14.50
C VAL A 376 8.15 10.34 -15.70
N PRO A 377 8.26 9.13 -16.28
CA PRO A 377 9.10 8.92 -17.46
C PRO A 377 8.62 9.72 -18.67
N PHE A 378 7.32 9.77 -18.96
CA PHE A 378 6.79 10.57 -20.06
C PHE A 378 7.12 12.06 -19.87
N ILE A 379 6.94 12.59 -18.65
CA ILE A 379 7.30 13.98 -18.33
C ILE A 379 8.81 14.21 -18.52
N ALA A 380 9.66 13.32 -18.00
CA ALA A 380 11.12 13.43 -18.04
C ALA A 380 11.72 13.35 -19.46
N PHE A 381 11.06 12.66 -20.40
CA PHE A 381 11.55 12.51 -21.78
C PHE A 381 10.89 13.47 -22.77
N TYR A 382 9.56 13.69 -22.67
CA TYR A 382 8.72 14.38 -23.66
C TYR A 382 8.07 15.68 -23.17
N ARG A 383 8.27 16.09 -21.92
CA ARG A 383 7.91 17.42 -21.38
C ARG A 383 9.08 18.10 -20.66
N LYS A 384 10.30 17.63 -20.89
CA LYS A 384 11.51 18.04 -20.16
C LYS A 384 11.79 19.55 -20.22
N GLU A 385 11.43 20.20 -21.32
CA GLU A 385 11.51 21.66 -21.51
C GLU A 385 10.66 22.47 -20.51
N TYR A 386 9.60 21.87 -19.94
CA TYR A 386 8.77 22.50 -18.92
C TYR A 386 9.33 22.34 -17.49
N VAL A 387 10.22 21.37 -17.24
CA VAL A 387 10.66 20.97 -15.89
C VAL A 387 12.18 21.09 -15.65
N LEU A 388 13.00 21.01 -16.70
CA LEU A 388 14.45 21.28 -16.67
C LEU A 388 14.75 22.78 -16.77
N PRO A 389 15.92 23.24 -16.26
CA PRO A 389 16.95 22.49 -15.56
C PRO A 389 16.65 22.17 -14.07
N GLU A 390 15.52 22.62 -13.53
CA GLU A 390 15.25 22.63 -12.09
C GLU A 390 14.88 21.24 -11.52
N LEU A 391 14.19 20.38 -12.29
CA LEU A 391 13.76 19.05 -11.87
C LEU A 391 14.28 17.96 -12.82
N ASN A 392 14.98 16.97 -12.28
CA ASN A 392 15.34 15.71 -12.95
C ASN A 392 14.33 14.59 -12.63
N VAL A 393 14.49 13.40 -13.22
CA VAL A 393 13.57 12.26 -13.04
C VAL A 393 13.38 11.85 -11.56
N ASN A 394 14.41 11.93 -10.72
CA ASN A 394 14.33 11.61 -9.29
C ASN A 394 13.69 12.76 -8.49
N ASP A 395 13.81 14.00 -8.96
CA ASP A 395 13.04 15.12 -8.41
C ASP A 395 11.54 14.99 -8.77
N LEU A 396 11.22 14.49 -9.97
CA LEU A 396 9.84 14.25 -10.41
C LEU A 396 9.18 13.09 -9.65
N TRP A 397 9.89 11.97 -9.41
CA TRP A 397 9.40 10.92 -8.49
C TRP A 397 9.23 11.44 -7.05
N ARG A 398 10.08 12.37 -6.59
CA ARG A 398 9.89 13.06 -5.31
C ARG A 398 8.62 13.92 -5.31
N VAL A 399 8.33 14.67 -6.37
CA VAL A 399 7.05 15.39 -6.51
C VAL A 399 5.88 14.40 -6.45
N TYR A 400 5.94 13.26 -7.15
CA TYR A 400 4.88 12.24 -7.14
C TYR A 400 4.62 11.61 -5.76
N LYS A 401 5.67 11.30 -4.96
CA LYS A 401 5.50 10.81 -3.57
C LYS A 401 5.01 11.90 -2.60
N PHE A 402 5.34 13.17 -2.86
CA PHE A 402 4.88 14.29 -2.01
C PHE A 402 3.47 14.82 -2.38
N ASP A 403 3.03 14.69 -3.63
CA ASP A 403 1.63 14.88 -4.08
C ASP A 403 0.69 13.97 -3.26
N ALA A 404 1.03 12.68 -3.13
CA ALA A 404 0.29 11.76 -2.28
C ALA A 404 0.27 12.18 -0.79
N LYS A 405 1.43 12.61 -0.24
CA LYS A 405 1.51 13.11 1.15
C LYS A 405 0.71 14.41 1.34
N TRP A 406 0.67 15.31 0.35
CA TRP A 406 -0.09 16.56 0.39
C TRP A 406 -1.60 16.32 0.33
N CYS A 407 -2.07 15.53 -0.65
CA CYS A 407 -3.48 15.16 -0.79
C CYS A 407 -3.99 14.51 0.50
N ARG A 408 -3.25 13.54 1.06
CA ARG A 408 -3.60 12.88 2.33
C ARG A 408 -3.64 13.85 3.52
N LEU A 409 -2.75 14.85 3.57
CA LEU A 409 -2.76 15.88 4.60
C LEU A 409 -3.98 16.79 4.47
N ARG A 410 -4.26 17.30 3.26
CA ARG A 410 -5.42 18.15 2.97
C ARG A 410 -6.71 17.41 3.29
N ASP A 411 -6.89 16.18 2.81
CA ASP A 411 -8.15 15.45 2.98
C ASP A 411 -8.46 15.13 4.46
N ARG A 412 -7.44 15.01 5.34
CA ARG A 412 -7.62 14.95 6.80
C ARG A 412 -7.89 16.33 7.42
N LYS A 413 -7.21 17.37 6.95
CA LYS A 413 -7.37 18.78 7.37
C LYS A 413 -8.78 19.31 7.07
N ASP A 414 -9.33 19.02 5.89
CA ASP A 414 -10.67 19.44 5.47
C ASP A 414 -11.77 18.70 6.25
N LYS A 415 -11.58 17.40 6.54
CA LYS A 415 -12.46 16.63 7.45
C LYS A 415 -12.49 17.25 8.85
N LEU A 416 -11.34 17.62 9.42
CA LEU A 416 -11.27 18.26 10.73
C LEU A 416 -11.84 19.69 10.70
N LEU A 417 -11.62 20.45 9.61
CA LEU A 417 -12.18 21.80 9.45
C LEU A 417 -13.70 21.76 9.42
N SER A 418 -14.29 20.83 8.65
CA SER A 418 -15.73 20.59 8.64
C SER A 418 -16.28 20.22 10.03
N LEU A 419 -15.56 19.40 10.80
CA LEU A 419 -15.94 19.06 12.18
C LEU A 419 -15.89 20.29 13.11
N MET A 420 -14.89 21.16 12.98
CA MET A 420 -14.76 22.39 13.75
C MET A 420 -15.81 23.44 13.38
N GLU A 421 -16.11 23.63 12.10
CA GLU A 421 -17.14 24.57 11.62
C GLU A 421 -18.55 24.11 12.03
N ARG A 422 -18.81 22.79 12.04
CA ARG A 422 -20.04 22.19 12.62
C ARG A 422 -20.14 22.39 14.13
N MET A 423 -19.04 22.22 14.87
CA MET A 423 -19.00 22.48 16.31
C MET A 423 -19.20 23.97 16.63
N GLN A 424 -18.59 24.88 15.87
CA GLN A 424 -18.83 26.32 15.98
C GLN A 424 -20.31 26.67 15.72
N SER A 425 -20.94 26.01 14.75
CA SER A 425 -22.38 26.15 14.45
C SER A 425 -23.26 25.62 15.60
N TYR A 426 -22.93 24.46 16.17
CA TYR A 426 -23.61 23.89 17.34
C TYR A 426 -23.54 24.82 18.56
N GLN A 427 -22.34 25.31 18.89
CA GLN A 427 -22.15 26.26 19.99
C GLN A 427 -22.88 27.58 19.77
N SER A 428 -22.88 28.11 18.53
CA SER A 428 -23.64 29.31 18.16
C SER A 428 -25.14 29.13 18.42
N GLU A 429 -25.72 27.98 18.05
CA GLU A 429 -27.12 27.68 18.34
C GLU A 429 -27.43 27.47 19.82
N LEU A 430 -26.48 26.97 20.63
CA LEU A 430 -26.65 26.90 22.08
C LEU A 430 -26.74 28.31 22.68
N VAL A 431 -25.87 29.23 22.26
CA VAL A 431 -25.88 30.63 22.71
C VAL A 431 -27.14 31.37 22.21
N MET A 432 -27.61 31.11 21.00
CA MET A 432 -28.83 31.74 20.47
C MET A 432 -30.12 31.32 21.19
N LYS A 433 -30.12 30.24 21.99
CA LYS A 433 -31.31 29.81 22.76
C LYS A 433 -31.58 30.69 23.99
N ASP A 434 -30.53 31.27 24.58
CA ASP A 434 -30.64 32.19 25.71
C ASP A 434 -29.52 33.24 25.65
N ILE A 435 -29.80 34.33 24.92
CA ILE A 435 -28.82 35.38 24.57
C ILE A 435 -28.38 36.17 25.83
N ASP A 436 -29.20 36.22 26.87
CA ASP A 436 -28.92 36.94 28.12
C ASP A 436 -28.22 36.04 29.17
N ALA A 437 -28.07 34.73 28.92
CA ALA A 437 -27.38 33.82 29.81
C ALA A 437 -25.83 33.96 29.70
N PRO A 438 -25.10 34.10 30.83
CA PRO A 438 -23.65 34.08 30.80
C PRO A 438 -23.13 32.69 30.40
N LEU A 439 -22.14 32.66 29.52
CA LEU A 439 -21.44 31.44 29.12
C LEU A 439 -20.89 30.69 30.35
N PRO A 440 -21.09 29.36 30.48
CA PRO A 440 -20.56 28.60 31.60
C PRO A 440 -19.03 28.72 31.68
N GLU A 441 -18.49 28.89 32.89
CA GLU A 441 -17.05 29.19 33.07
C GLU A 441 -16.09 28.15 32.47
N SER A 442 -16.54 26.91 32.27
CA SER A 442 -15.77 25.80 31.70
C SER A 442 -15.76 25.73 30.16
N VAL A 443 -16.58 26.53 29.45
CA VAL A 443 -16.74 26.46 27.99
C VAL A 443 -15.80 27.44 27.29
N ARG A 444 -15.11 26.97 26.24
CA ARG A 444 -14.30 27.76 25.30
C ARG A 444 -15.03 27.77 23.95
N ILE A 445 -15.37 28.93 23.40
CA ILE A 445 -15.99 29.00 22.06
C ILE A 445 -14.93 28.76 20.97
N ILE A 446 -15.27 28.08 19.88
CA ILE A 446 -14.39 27.99 18.69
C ILE A 446 -14.31 29.35 18.00
N SER A 447 -13.10 29.91 17.97
CA SER A 447 -12.80 31.20 17.35
C SER A 447 -12.43 31.05 15.87
N ASP A 448 -12.54 32.14 15.11
CA ASP A 448 -12.01 32.18 13.74
C ASP A 448 -10.49 31.97 13.71
N ASP A 449 -9.78 32.32 14.79
CA ASP A 449 -8.35 32.07 14.93
C ASP A 449 -8.02 30.57 15.10
N ASP A 450 -8.93 29.76 15.67
CA ASP A 450 -8.79 28.30 15.69
C ASP A 450 -8.93 27.70 14.28
N LEU A 451 -9.91 28.18 13.52
CA LEU A 451 -10.12 27.76 12.12
C LEU A 451 -8.95 28.20 11.23
N ASN A 452 -8.44 29.42 11.44
CA ASN A 452 -7.28 29.94 10.71
C ASN A 452 -5.99 29.22 11.10
N ARG A 453 -5.84 28.80 12.37
CA ARG A 453 -4.74 27.94 12.83
C ARG A 453 -4.77 26.58 12.13
N LEU A 454 -5.93 25.93 12.03
CA LEU A 454 -6.07 24.70 11.26
C LEU A 454 -5.79 24.91 9.77
N ARG A 455 -6.28 25.99 9.16
CA ARG A 455 -5.97 26.36 7.77
C ARG A 455 -4.48 26.60 7.54
N ALA A 456 -3.74 27.06 8.55
CA ALA A 456 -2.29 27.24 8.48
C ALA A 456 -1.47 25.93 8.56
N VAL A 457 -2.02 24.83 9.06
CA VAL A 457 -1.31 23.54 9.24
C VAL A 457 -0.59 23.07 7.97
N GLN A 458 0.70 22.71 8.13
CA GLN A 458 1.64 22.27 7.11
C GLN A 458 2.11 20.81 7.28
N THR A 459 1.91 20.17 8.43
CA THR A 459 2.41 18.81 8.70
C THR A 459 1.36 17.92 9.38
N THR A 460 1.59 16.60 9.36
CA THR A 460 0.75 15.60 10.05
C THR A 460 0.84 15.73 11.57
N GLU A 461 1.96 16.21 12.09
CA GLU A 461 2.24 16.36 13.51
C GLU A 461 1.50 17.59 14.07
N GLU A 462 1.56 18.72 13.35
CA GLU A 462 0.71 19.89 13.60
C GLU A 462 -0.79 19.55 13.54
N LEU A 463 -1.20 18.63 12.65
CA LEU A 463 -2.59 18.17 12.58
C LEU A 463 -2.98 17.31 13.79
N LYS A 464 -2.10 16.42 14.30
CA LYS A 464 -2.33 15.68 15.55
C LYS A 464 -2.42 16.66 16.74
N ASP A 465 -1.54 17.68 16.81
CA ASP A 465 -1.59 18.72 17.84
C ASP A 465 -2.93 19.47 17.85
N VAL A 466 -3.40 19.96 16.69
CA VAL A 466 -4.68 20.70 16.59
C VAL A 466 -5.88 19.78 16.86
N HIS A 467 -5.83 18.51 16.45
CA HIS A 467 -6.88 17.55 16.75
C HIS A 467 -6.95 17.21 18.26
N GLN A 468 -5.81 16.99 18.92
CA GLN A 468 -5.73 16.76 20.37
C GLN A 468 -6.23 17.98 21.17
N HIS A 469 -5.87 19.19 20.74
CA HIS A 469 -6.40 20.44 21.30
C HIS A 469 -7.92 20.53 21.19
N PHE A 470 -8.47 20.23 20.00
CA PHE A 470 -9.92 20.19 19.78
C PHE A 470 -10.60 19.14 20.67
N LEU A 471 -10.08 17.90 20.69
CA LEU A 471 -10.64 16.81 21.48
C LEU A 471 -10.65 17.08 22.99
N MET A 472 -9.63 17.76 23.53
CA MET A 472 -9.55 18.11 24.95
C MET A 472 -10.71 19.01 25.40
N TYR A 473 -11.03 20.05 24.63
CA TYR A 473 -12.13 20.98 24.94
C TYR A 473 -13.48 20.41 24.47
N TYR A 474 -13.59 20.11 23.18
CA TYR A 474 -14.87 19.87 22.48
C TYR A 474 -15.28 18.40 22.41
N GLY A 475 -14.38 17.44 22.64
CA GLY A 475 -14.63 16.00 22.46
C GLY A 475 -15.77 15.40 23.30
N HIS A 476 -16.32 16.16 24.25
CA HIS A 476 -17.53 15.80 24.98
C HIS A 476 -18.83 16.30 24.33
N GLU A 477 -18.79 17.45 23.66
CA GLU A 477 -19.93 18.05 22.95
C GLU A 477 -20.15 17.39 21.58
N VAL A 478 -19.13 16.71 21.00
CA VAL A 478 -19.21 16.11 19.65
C VAL A 478 -20.38 15.12 19.51
N LYS A 479 -20.63 14.27 20.51
CA LYS A 479 -21.77 13.34 20.49
C LYS A 479 -23.12 14.07 20.50
N GLU A 480 -23.26 15.10 21.34
CA GLU A 480 -24.50 15.89 21.46
C GLU A 480 -24.78 16.69 20.18
N MET A 481 -23.73 17.24 19.56
CA MET A 481 -23.78 17.85 18.23
C MET A 481 -24.28 16.87 17.17
N LEU A 482 -23.69 15.67 17.08
CA LEU A 482 -24.09 14.63 16.12
C LEU A 482 -25.55 14.20 16.32
N GLU A 483 -26.00 14.03 17.57
CA GLU A 483 -27.40 13.72 17.88
C GLU A 483 -28.35 14.87 17.49
N MET A 484 -27.96 16.13 17.72
CA MET A 484 -28.73 17.31 17.33
C MET A 484 -28.82 17.47 15.81
N GLU A 485 -27.73 17.28 15.07
CA GLU A 485 -27.73 17.26 13.59
C GLU A 485 -28.59 16.12 13.05
N ARG A 486 -28.45 14.89 13.58
CA ARG A 486 -29.26 13.74 13.18
C ARG A 486 -30.75 13.97 13.43
N LYS A 487 -31.10 14.69 14.50
CA LYS A 487 -32.47 15.14 14.76
C LYS A 487 -32.95 16.16 13.72
N LYS A 488 -32.17 17.22 13.45
CA LYS A 488 -32.49 18.21 12.40
C LYS A 488 -32.64 17.57 11.03
N ALA A 489 -31.79 16.62 10.68
CA ALA A 489 -31.86 15.90 9.40
C ALA A 489 -33.19 15.12 9.27
N LYS A 490 -33.61 14.43 10.33
CA LYS A 490 -34.93 13.75 10.39
C LYS A 490 -36.08 14.74 10.32
N GLU A 491 -36.03 15.85 11.05
CA GLU A 491 -37.07 16.89 11.05
C GLU A 491 -37.17 17.60 9.68
N ALA A 492 -36.05 17.92 9.04
CA ALA A 492 -35.99 18.51 7.71
C ALA A 492 -36.43 17.53 6.60
N ALA A 493 -36.11 16.23 6.73
CA ALA A 493 -36.61 15.20 5.83
C ALA A 493 -38.13 15.02 5.99
N ALA A 494 -38.64 14.94 7.22
CA ALA A 494 -40.08 14.91 7.48
C ALA A 494 -40.81 16.17 6.98
N ALA A 495 -40.19 17.35 7.09
CA ALA A 495 -40.71 18.59 6.52
C ALA A 495 -40.73 18.55 4.99
N LYS A 496 -39.67 18.04 4.33
CA LYS A 496 -39.65 17.84 2.87
C LYS A 496 -40.70 16.81 2.41
N THR A 497 -40.93 15.74 3.17
CA THR A 497 -41.98 14.75 2.89
C THR A 497 -43.37 15.40 3.01
N LYS A 498 -43.64 16.15 4.09
CA LYS A 498 -44.88 16.93 4.22
C LYS A 498 -45.06 17.96 3.12
N GLN A 499 -43.99 18.64 2.71
CA GLN A 499 -44.04 19.59 1.59
C GLN A 499 -44.28 18.92 0.23
N LYS A 500 -44.07 17.60 0.10
CA LYS A 500 -44.49 16.77 -1.05
C LYS A 500 -45.90 16.17 -0.90
N GLN A 501 -46.54 16.26 0.26
CA GLN A 501 -47.90 15.75 0.53
C GLN A 501 -49.02 16.79 0.28
N TYR A 502 -48.64 18.02 -0.11
CA TYR A 502 -49.57 19.08 -0.55
C TYR A 502 -49.41 19.32 -2.05
N ASP A 503 -50.46 19.03 -2.83
CA ASP A 503 -50.56 19.44 -4.25
C ASP A 503 -50.80 20.96 -4.38
N GLU A 504 -50.63 21.51 -5.59
CA GLU A 504 -50.71 22.96 -5.86
C GLU A 504 -52.06 23.63 -5.49
N ASP A 505 -53.15 22.87 -5.40
CA ASP A 505 -54.47 23.35 -4.94
C ASP A 505 -54.68 23.27 -3.41
N GLY A 506 -53.68 22.82 -2.64
CA GLY A 506 -53.62 23.00 -1.18
C GLY A 506 -54.45 22.05 -0.32
N ASN A 507 -54.82 20.87 -0.81
CA ASN A 507 -55.40 19.78 -0.01
C ASN A 507 -54.35 18.74 0.40
N GLU A 508 -54.56 18.08 1.53
CA GLU A 508 -53.72 16.97 2.00
C GLU A 508 -54.07 15.68 1.25
N ILE A 509 -53.05 15.00 0.70
CA ILE A 509 -53.20 13.67 0.12
C ILE A 509 -53.21 12.63 1.25
N PRO A 510 -54.28 11.83 1.44
CA PRO A 510 -54.28 10.77 2.45
C PRO A 510 -53.31 9.65 2.05
N GLN A 511 -52.42 9.25 2.97
CA GLN A 511 -51.44 8.20 2.74
C GLN A 511 -51.78 6.94 3.55
N ASP A 512 -51.54 5.75 2.99
CA ASP A 512 -51.63 4.48 3.73
C ASP A 512 -50.48 4.37 4.75
N PRO A 513 -50.65 3.61 5.87
CA PRO A 513 -49.77 3.74 7.04
C PRO A 513 -48.33 3.23 6.92
N GLU A 514 -47.95 2.49 5.87
CA GLU A 514 -46.75 1.64 5.89
C GLU A 514 -45.50 2.22 5.19
N GLU A 515 -45.64 3.23 4.32
CA GLU A 515 -44.47 3.88 3.68
C GLU A 515 -43.91 5.04 4.51
N VAL A 516 -43.14 4.70 5.56
CA VAL A 516 -42.11 5.62 6.07
C VAL A 516 -40.95 5.62 5.07
N PRO A 517 -40.64 6.75 4.39
CA PRO A 517 -39.54 6.75 3.44
C PRO A 517 -38.23 6.52 4.19
N VAL A 518 -37.55 5.41 3.86
CA VAL A 518 -36.18 5.16 4.29
C VAL A 518 -35.29 6.19 3.59
N ILE A 519 -35.08 7.32 4.26
CA ILE A 519 -34.07 8.27 3.85
C ILE A 519 -32.71 7.59 4.09
N GLU A 520 -32.14 7.05 3.02
CA GLU A 520 -30.69 6.97 2.91
C GLU A 520 -30.16 8.40 3.08
N VAL A 521 -29.73 8.70 4.31
CA VAL A 521 -28.89 9.87 4.57
C VAL A 521 -27.63 9.60 3.78
N GLY A 522 -27.46 10.33 2.67
CA GLY A 522 -26.43 10.05 1.66
C GLY A 522 -25.08 9.80 2.33
N ALA A 523 -24.45 8.68 1.98
CA ALA A 523 -23.41 8.02 2.75
C ALA A 523 -22.08 8.79 2.79
N HIS A 524 -22.09 9.93 3.49
CA HIS A 524 -20.91 10.36 4.24
C HIS A 524 -20.58 9.22 5.20
N PRO A 525 -19.34 8.66 5.15
CA PRO A 525 -18.97 7.58 6.05
C PRO A 525 -19.18 8.03 7.49
N GLU A 526 -19.74 7.16 8.32
CA GLU A 526 -19.88 7.42 9.74
C GLU A 526 -18.47 7.55 10.32
N ALA A 527 -18.02 8.80 10.48
CA ALA A 527 -16.79 9.12 11.18
C ALA A 527 -17.02 8.85 12.67
N THR A 528 -16.86 7.59 13.05
CA THR A 528 -16.84 7.03 14.41
C THR A 528 -15.59 7.50 15.16
N VAL A 529 -15.38 8.82 15.23
CA VAL A 529 -14.29 9.47 15.96
C VAL A 529 -14.20 8.86 17.36
N LYS A 530 -13.11 8.16 17.68
CA LYS A 530 -13.03 7.30 18.86
C LYS A 530 -13.25 8.10 20.15
N HIS A 531 -14.40 7.91 20.81
CA HIS A 531 -14.89 8.79 21.89
C HIS A 531 -14.41 8.41 23.31
N SER A 532 -13.15 7.96 23.47
CA SER A 532 -12.57 7.57 24.77
C SER A 532 -12.04 8.75 25.61
N ILE A 533 -12.84 9.83 25.74
CA ILE A 533 -12.46 11.05 26.51
C ILE A 533 -13.48 11.37 27.61
N HIS A 534 -14.58 10.61 27.70
CA HIS A 534 -15.68 10.91 28.61
C HIS A 534 -15.38 10.59 30.10
N SER A 535 -14.31 9.84 30.37
CA SER A 535 -13.89 9.31 31.67
C SER A 535 -12.57 9.89 32.21
N GLY A 536 -11.65 10.34 31.35
CA GLY A 536 -10.26 10.66 31.73
C GLY A 536 -10.09 11.82 32.74
N PRO A 537 -8.91 11.96 33.37
CA PRO A 537 -8.70 12.90 34.50
C PRO A 537 -9.04 14.37 34.19
N TYR A 538 -8.80 14.83 32.96
CA TYR A 538 -9.19 16.19 32.53
C TYR A 538 -10.72 16.36 32.48
N ALA A 539 -11.46 15.35 32.03
CA ALA A 539 -12.91 15.35 32.02
C ALA A 539 -13.50 15.28 33.44
N ILE A 540 -12.81 14.61 34.38
CA ILE A 540 -13.15 14.64 35.81
C ILE A 540 -13.01 16.07 36.36
N CYS A 541 -11.88 16.75 36.10
CA CYS A 541 -11.66 18.14 36.52
C CYS A 541 -12.70 19.10 35.92
N ARG A 542 -13.04 18.94 34.63
CA ARG A 542 -14.09 19.72 33.95
C ARG A 542 -15.47 19.48 34.59
N LYS A 543 -15.87 18.22 34.81
CA LYS A 543 -17.14 17.85 35.45
C LYS A 543 -17.26 18.33 36.89
N ALA A 544 -16.14 18.52 37.59
CA ALA A 544 -16.08 19.05 38.96
C ALA A 544 -15.99 20.60 39.02
N GLY A 545 -16.04 21.31 37.90
CA GLY A 545 -16.03 22.79 37.87
C GLY A 545 -14.66 23.45 38.07
N ILE A 546 -13.57 22.67 38.13
CA ILE A 546 -12.20 23.15 38.40
C ILE A 546 -11.71 24.18 37.37
N GLY A 547 -12.30 24.20 36.17
CA GLY A 547 -11.99 25.17 35.11
C GLY A 547 -12.17 26.65 35.52
N GLY A 548 -13.09 26.95 36.45
CA GLY A 548 -13.23 28.31 37.00
C GLY A 548 -12.03 28.73 37.84
N PHE A 549 -11.50 27.82 38.65
CA PHE A 549 -10.27 28.06 39.42
C PHE A 549 -9.02 28.06 38.53
N ALA A 550 -8.96 27.23 37.49
CA ALA A 550 -7.85 27.19 36.54
C ALA A 550 -7.61 28.56 35.87
N LYS A 551 -8.67 29.32 35.56
CA LYS A 551 -8.56 30.69 35.03
C LYS A 551 -7.82 31.65 35.97
N ARG A 552 -7.93 31.48 37.30
CA ARG A 552 -7.28 32.32 38.32
C ARG A 552 -5.75 32.21 38.35
N PHE A 553 -5.16 31.29 37.59
CA PHE A 553 -3.71 31.28 37.34
C PHE A 553 -3.24 32.51 36.54
N GLY A 554 -4.12 33.18 35.79
CA GLY A 554 -3.90 34.54 35.28
C GLY A 554 -3.13 34.68 33.97
N LEU A 555 -2.89 33.60 33.24
CA LEU A 555 -2.41 33.64 31.84
C LEU A 555 -3.03 32.45 31.10
N LYS A 556 -3.53 32.65 29.88
CA LYS A 556 -4.08 31.57 29.06
C LYS A 556 -2.95 30.72 28.46
N PRO A 557 -3.19 29.44 28.12
CA PRO A 557 -2.22 28.60 27.39
C PRO A 557 -1.76 29.26 26.08
N GLU A 558 -2.70 29.84 25.33
CA GLU A 558 -2.46 30.59 24.09
C GLU A 558 -1.50 31.77 24.29
N GLU A 559 -1.70 32.55 25.36
CA GLU A 559 -0.88 33.72 25.73
C GLU A 559 0.51 33.30 26.21
N PHE A 560 0.62 32.18 26.93
CA PHE A 560 1.90 31.56 27.27
C PHE A 560 2.63 31.04 26.02
N GLY A 561 1.91 30.48 25.05
CA GLY A 561 2.45 30.08 23.74
C GLY A 561 3.00 31.27 22.96
N GLU A 562 2.31 32.43 22.98
CA GLU A 562 2.84 33.66 22.39
C GLU A 562 4.10 34.17 23.11
N ASN A 563 4.10 34.17 24.45
CA ASN A 563 5.30 34.53 25.24
C ASN A 563 6.49 33.60 24.93
N LEU A 564 6.22 32.32 24.73
CA LEU A 564 7.21 31.29 24.39
C LEU A 564 7.80 31.49 22.98
N ARG A 565 6.94 31.71 21.98
CA ARG A 565 7.34 32.00 20.58
C ARG A 565 8.17 33.27 20.48
N ASP A 566 7.74 34.33 21.17
CA ASP A 566 8.42 35.63 21.16
C ASP A 566 9.63 35.68 22.14
N ASN A 567 9.82 34.60 22.93
CA ASN A 567 10.85 34.42 23.96
C ASN A 567 10.96 35.61 24.94
N TYR A 568 9.80 36.19 25.27
CA TYR A 568 9.64 37.38 26.10
C TYR A 568 8.21 37.45 26.63
N GLN A 569 7.98 38.07 27.79
CA GLN A 569 6.64 38.29 28.33
C GLN A 569 5.94 39.41 27.56
N ARG A 570 5.30 39.04 26.45
CA ARG A 570 4.41 39.93 25.67
C ARG A 570 3.07 40.14 26.38
N HIS A 571 2.62 39.12 27.10
CA HIS A 571 1.44 39.13 27.96
C HIS A 571 1.89 38.97 29.43
N ASP A 572 1.54 39.95 30.27
CA ASP A 572 1.75 39.90 31.72
C ASP A 572 0.74 38.97 32.40
N VAL A 573 1.12 38.37 33.53
CA VAL A 573 0.23 37.48 34.29
C VAL A 573 -0.74 38.30 35.15
N GLU A 574 -2.04 38.13 34.95
CA GLU A 574 -3.10 38.64 35.83
C GLU A 574 -2.95 38.04 37.24
N GLN A 575 -3.28 38.81 38.27
CA GLN A 575 -2.92 38.45 39.64
C GLN A 575 -4.09 38.62 40.61
N GLU A 576 -4.43 37.52 41.27
CA GLU A 576 -5.39 37.45 42.38
C GLU A 576 -4.82 38.05 43.67
N ASP A 577 -5.66 38.76 44.43
CA ASP A 577 -5.35 39.30 45.76
C ASP A 577 -5.21 38.21 46.84
N GLY A 578 -5.84 37.05 46.64
CA GLY A 578 -5.91 35.94 47.60
C GLY A 578 -4.85 34.86 47.38
N THR A 579 -4.51 34.11 48.43
CA THR A 579 -3.61 32.95 48.27
C THR A 579 -4.29 31.81 47.51
N PRO A 580 -3.54 30.96 46.76
CA PRO A 580 -4.13 29.86 46.01
C PRO A 580 -4.95 28.90 46.87
N LEU A 581 -4.49 28.61 48.09
CA LEU A 581 -5.14 27.68 49.02
C LEU A 581 -6.38 28.28 49.72
N GLU A 582 -6.51 29.62 49.76
CA GLU A 582 -7.74 30.27 50.21
C GLU A 582 -8.81 30.22 49.13
N LEU A 583 -8.46 30.61 47.90
CA LEU A 583 -9.39 30.64 46.76
C LEU A 583 -9.81 29.23 46.32
N ALA A 584 -8.96 28.20 46.52
CA ALA A 584 -9.31 26.80 46.26
C ALA A 584 -10.45 26.27 47.15
N LYS A 585 -10.74 26.93 48.29
CA LYS A 585 -11.86 26.52 49.17
C LYS A 585 -13.24 26.79 48.54
N GLU A 586 -13.30 27.69 47.55
CA GLU A 586 -14.53 28.02 46.81
C GLU A 586 -14.96 26.88 45.85
N TYR A 587 -14.03 25.97 45.51
CA TYR A 587 -14.24 24.88 44.54
C TYR A 587 -14.16 23.49 45.18
N ILE A 588 -14.31 23.39 46.51
CA ILE A 588 -14.47 22.10 47.22
C ILE A 588 -15.79 21.45 46.78
N GLY A 589 -15.74 20.18 46.42
CA GLY A 589 -16.90 19.42 45.93
C GLY A 589 -16.80 17.93 46.26
N PRO A 590 -17.81 17.12 45.89
CA PRO A 590 -17.87 15.70 46.26
C PRO A 590 -16.69 14.87 45.71
N LYS A 591 -16.08 15.28 44.59
CA LYS A 591 -14.87 14.64 44.03
C LYS A 591 -13.55 15.19 44.57
N PHE A 592 -13.55 16.36 45.20
CA PHE A 592 -12.36 17.04 45.71
C PHE A 592 -12.69 17.67 47.07
N PRO A 593 -12.70 16.86 48.16
CA PRO A 593 -13.20 17.27 49.47
C PRO A 593 -12.25 18.20 50.24
N VAL A 594 -10.97 18.29 49.84
CA VAL A 594 -9.96 19.16 50.47
C VAL A 594 -9.45 20.20 49.46
N ALA A 595 -9.21 21.43 49.92
CA ALA A 595 -8.66 22.51 49.10
C ALA A 595 -7.28 22.20 48.49
N GLU A 596 -6.50 21.30 49.10
CA GLU A 596 -5.25 20.81 48.51
C GLU A 596 -5.50 19.91 47.29
N ASP A 597 -6.58 19.14 47.26
CA ASP A 597 -6.92 18.25 46.15
C ASP A 597 -7.53 19.02 44.99
N VAL A 598 -8.36 20.03 45.29
CA VAL A 598 -8.76 21.07 44.33
C VAL A 598 -7.54 21.72 43.67
N LEU A 599 -6.52 22.08 44.46
CA LEU A 599 -5.31 22.72 43.95
C LEU A 599 -4.43 21.75 43.13
N LYS A 600 -4.35 20.46 43.50
CA LYS A 600 -3.69 19.42 42.68
C LYS A 600 -4.43 19.22 41.35
N ALA A 601 -5.75 19.07 41.38
CA ALA A 601 -6.60 18.93 40.20
C ALA A 601 -6.50 20.14 39.26
N ALA A 602 -6.44 21.35 39.82
CA ALA A 602 -6.24 22.58 39.07
C ALA A 602 -4.85 22.64 38.42
N LYS A 603 -3.78 22.29 39.15
CA LYS A 603 -2.43 22.20 38.57
C LYS A 603 -2.39 21.18 37.42
N PHE A 604 -3.00 20.02 37.58
CA PHE A 604 -3.14 19.04 36.51
C PHE A 604 -3.87 19.64 35.29
N MET A 605 -5.05 20.24 35.52
CA MET A 605 -5.87 20.83 34.45
C MET A 605 -5.13 21.91 33.65
N VAL A 606 -4.44 22.84 34.33
CA VAL A 606 -3.60 23.87 33.68
C VAL A 606 -2.39 23.25 32.98
N SER A 607 -1.77 22.22 33.55
CA SER A 607 -0.65 21.52 32.91
C SER A 607 -1.07 20.82 31.62
N SER A 608 -2.20 20.12 31.62
CA SER A 608 -2.76 19.49 30.42
C SER A 608 -3.13 20.52 29.35
N GLN A 609 -3.67 21.68 29.75
CA GLN A 609 -4.00 22.76 28.83
C GLN A 609 -2.77 23.34 28.15
N ILE A 610 -1.65 23.50 28.87
CA ILE A 610 -0.37 23.97 28.31
C ILE A 610 0.29 22.88 27.44
N ALA A 611 0.26 21.61 27.87
CA ALA A 611 0.85 20.49 27.11
C ALA A 611 0.08 20.14 25.82
N ARG A 612 -1.21 20.50 25.74
CA ARG A 612 -2.08 20.33 24.56
C ARG A 612 -2.35 21.64 23.80
N GLU A 613 -1.64 22.72 24.09
CA GLU A 613 -1.68 23.98 23.33
C GLU A 613 -0.77 23.88 22.09
N PRO A 614 -1.30 23.93 20.84
CA PRO A 614 -0.51 23.70 19.64
C PRO A 614 0.70 24.62 19.46
N LEU A 615 0.61 25.89 19.86
CA LEU A 615 1.73 26.82 19.78
C LEU A 615 2.86 26.47 20.77
N VAL A 616 2.51 25.99 21.97
CA VAL A 616 3.48 25.49 22.96
C VAL A 616 4.14 24.21 22.43
N ARG A 617 3.35 23.25 21.93
CA ARG A 617 3.88 22.01 21.32
C ARG A 617 4.85 22.30 20.19
N SER A 618 4.49 23.19 19.26
CA SER A 618 5.35 23.62 18.15
C SER A 618 6.69 24.21 18.61
N CYS A 619 6.69 25.22 19.49
CA CYS A 619 7.93 25.86 19.92
C CYS A 619 8.85 24.91 20.73
N VAL A 620 8.28 24.02 21.53
CA VAL A 620 9.06 23.04 22.31
C VAL A 620 9.59 21.93 21.40
N ARG A 621 8.82 21.47 20.42
CA ARG A 621 9.25 20.50 19.39
C ARG A 621 10.50 20.98 18.67
N ASP A 622 10.50 22.21 18.14
CA ASP A 622 11.66 22.78 17.44
C ASP A 622 12.92 22.80 18.31
N VAL A 623 12.81 23.31 19.54
CA VAL A 623 13.95 23.39 20.47
C VAL A 623 14.41 22.01 20.94
N PHE A 624 13.47 21.06 21.14
CA PHE A 624 13.79 19.68 21.49
C PHE A 624 14.52 18.96 20.35
N PHE A 625 13.97 18.96 19.14
CA PHE A 625 14.55 18.27 17.97
C PHE A 625 15.93 18.85 17.61
N GLU A 626 16.12 20.17 17.74
CA GLU A 626 17.43 20.80 17.54
C GLU A 626 18.47 20.33 18.58
N ARG A 627 18.07 20.18 19.85
CA ARG A 627 19.00 20.03 21.00
C ARG A 627 19.08 18.61 21.56
N ALA A 628 18.22 17.70 21.10
CA ALA A 628 18.13 16.33 21.55
C ALA A 628 19.48 15.62 21.48
N LYS A 629 19.75 14.82 22.51
CA LYS A 629 20.97 14.03 22.67
C LYS A 629 20.62 12.59 22.95
N ILE A 630 21.43 11.69 22.40
CA ILE A 630 21.29 10.25 22.58
C ILE A 630 22.43 9.73 23.49
N ASP A 631 22.04 8.85 24.40
CA ASP A 631 22.90 8.07 25.29
C ASP A 631 22.71 6.59 24.93
N VAL A 632 23.80 5.84 24.77
CA VAL A 632 23.79 4.41 24.44
C VAL A 632 24.70 3.67 25.42
N LYS A 633 24.15 2.63 26.06
CA LYS A 633 24.87 1.84 27.08
C LYS A 633 24.61 0.35 26.81
N PRO A 634 25.61 -0.55 26.94
CA PRO A 634 25.39 -1.97 26.68
C PRO A 634 24.75 -2.65 27.88
N THR A 635 23.86 -3.61 27.62
CA THR A 635 23.30 -4.50 28.66
C THR A 635 24.32 -5.56 29.07
N LYS A 636 23.97 -6.40 30.06
CA LYS A 636 24.76 -7.59 30.42
C LYS A 636 24.92 -8.60 29.26
N LYS A 637 23.99 -8.57 28.28
CA LYS A 637 24.01 -9.36 27.05
C LYS A 637 24.97 -8.72 26.04
N GLY A 638 24.72 -7.46 25.66
CA GLY A 638 25.55 -6.73 24.69
C GLY A 638 26.99 -6.44 25.12
N LEU A 639 27.30 -6.48 26.43
CA LEU A 639 28.69 -6.47 26.92
C LEU A 639 29.52 -7.69 26.46
N LYS A 640 28.87 -8.81 26.12
CA LYS A 640 29.51 -10.01 25.58
C LYS A 640 29.39 -10.10 24.06
N GLU A 641 28.18 -9.85 23.54
CA GLU A 641 27.81 -10.18 22.16
C GLU A 641 28.10 -9.04 21.16
N VAL A 642 28.16 -7.79 21.60
CA VAL A 642 28.62 -6.68 20.75
C VAL A 642 30.16 -6.68 20.74
N ASP A 643 30.74 -7.64 20.03
CA ASP A 643 32.18 -7.79 19.81
C ASP A 643 32.73 -6.82 18.74
N GLU A 644 33.99 -6.95 18.32
CA GLU A 644 34.60 -6.04 17.33
C GLU A 644 34.00 -6.16 15.90
N ASN A 645 33.27 -7.25 15.61
CA ASN A 645 32.63 -7.48 14.32
C ASN A 645 31.19 -6.93 14.28
N HIS A 646 30.53 -6.86 15.43
CA HIS A 646 29.14 -6.40 15.54
C HIS A 646 28.95 -4.94 15.05
N PRO A 647 27.98 -4.61 14.18
CA PRO A 647 27.82 -3.28 13.58
C PRO A 647 27.81 -2.10 14.58
N CYS A 648 27.20 -2.30 15.75
CA CYS A 648 27.09 -1.30 16.81
C CYS A 648 28.32 -1.18 17.74
N TYR A 649 29.43 -1.90 17.50
CA TYR A 649 30.63 -1.85 18.36
C TYR A 649 31.18 -0.44 18.58
N SER A 650 31.21 0.35 17.51
CA SER A 650 31.65 1.75 17.51
C SER A 650 30.68 2.71 18.23
N MET A 651 29.45 2.26 18.53
CA MET A 651 28.35 3.08 19.03
C MET A 651 27.87 2.67 20.44
N LYS A 652 28.25 1.50 20.96
CA LYS A 652 27.74 0.93 22.22
C LYS A 652 28.04 1.73 23.50
N TYR A 653 28.88 2.77 23.42
CA TYR A 653 29.25 3.64 24.55
C TYR A 653 29.06 5.14 24.23
N ILE A 654 28.10 5.48 23.38
CA ILE A 654 27.76 6.89 23.10
C ILE A 654 27.21 7.56 24.36
N LYS A 655 27.67 8.78 24.66
CA LYS A 655 27.10 9.63 25.71
C LYS A 655 26.91 11.07 25.22
N GLY A 656 25.71 11.62 25.37
CA GLY A 656 25.39 13.01 25.07
C GLY A 656 25.59 13.43 23.62
N LYS A 657 25.61 12.49 22.66
CA LYS A 657 25.81 12.80 21.23
C LYS A 657 24.57 13.53 20.71
N PRO A 658 24.68 14.68 20.03
CA PRO A 658 23.54 15.32 19.38
C PRO A 658 22.88 14.38 18.37
N VAL A 659 21.55 14.33 18.35
CA VAL A 659 20.78 13.53 17.38
C VAL A 659 21.14 13.92 15.94
N ARG A 660 21.35 15.21 15.69
CA ARG A 660 21.85 15.76 14.41
C ARG A 660 23.26 15.32 13.98
N ASP A 661 23.96 14.51 14.77
CA ASP A 661 25.24 13.86 14.42
C ASP A 661 25.10 12.36 14.12
N LEU A 662 23.89 11.80 14.16
CA LEU A 662 23.58 10.49 13.56
C LEU A 662 23.63 10.60 12.03
N VAL A 663 24.07 9.53 11.36
CA VAL A 663 24.30 9.50 9.90
C VAL A 663 23.72 8.22 9.30
N GLY A 664 23.00 8.32 8.19
CA GLY A 664 22.54 7.15 7.44
C GLY A 664 21.67 6.21 8.27
N ASP A 665 22.09 4.94 8.34
CA ASP A 665 21.41 3.85 9.05
C ASP A 665 21.84 3.68 10.52
N GLN A 666 22.61 4.64 11.08
CA GLN A 666 23.12 4.54 12.47
C GLN A 666 22.01 4.41 13.51
N PHE A 667 20.86 5.06 13.32
CA PHE A 667 19.77 5.00 14.31
C PHE A 667 19.03 3.67 14.26
N LEU A 668 18.70 3.16 13.07
CA LEU A 668 18.09 1.83 12.94
C LEU A 668 19.00 0.71 13.51
N LYS A 669 20.31 0.78 13.30
CA LYS A 669 21.28 -0.14 13.94
C LYS A 669 21.24 -0.10 15.47
N LEU A 670 21.05 1.09 16.05
CA LEU A 670 20.90 1.26 17.49
C LEU A 670 19.55 0.73 17.99
N GLN A 671 18.49 0.90 17.21
CA GLN A 671 17.15 0.41 17.50
C GLN A 671 17.06 -1.12 17.49
N ILE A 672 17.56 -1.78 16.44
CA ILE A 672 17.62 -3.26 16.35
C ILE A 672 18.38 -3.83 17.55
N ALA A 673 19.56 -3.27 17.85
CA ALA A 673 20.34 -3.69 19.01
C ALA A 673 19.70 -3.31 20.37
N HIS A 674 18.67 -2.45 20.39
CA HIS A 674 17.85 -2.18 21.57
C HIS A 674 16.76 -3.24 21.75
N GLU A 675 16.06 -3.58 20.67
CA GLU A 675 15.03 -4.64 20.57
C GLU A 675 15.62 -6.02 20.91
N ASP A 676 16.82 -6.34 20.40
CA ASP A 676 17.63 -7.52 20.74
C ASP A 676 18.03 -7.59 22.24
N LYS A 677 17.70 -6.56 23.02
CA LYS A 677 18.08 -6.38 24.43
C LYS A 677 19.62 -6.34 24.62
N LEU A 678 20.39 -5.95 23.60
CA LEU A 678 21.86 -5.79 23.63
C LEU A 678 22.30 -4.43 24.16
N LEU A 679 21.58 -3.36 23.78
CA LEU A 679 21.83 -1.98 24.14
C LEU A 679 20.61 -1.37 24.84
N VAL A 680 20.85 -0.31 25.61
CA VAL A 680 19.81 0.62 26.08
C VAL A 680 20.06 1.95 25.38
N VAL A 681 19.06 2.42 24.64
CA VAL A 681 19.12 3.63 23.81
C VAL A 681 18.14 4.66 24.38
N SER A 682 18.67 5.69 25.03
CA SER A 682 17.88 6.71 25.73
C SER A 682 18.10 8.09 25.09
N ILE A 683 17.01 8.72 24.66
CA ILE A 683 17.01 10.15 24.32
C ILE A 683 16.94 10.94 25.63
N SER A 684 17.73 12.02 25.73
CA SER A 684 17.77 12.92 26.88
C SER A 684 16.47 13.69 27.02
N ASP A 685 15.87 13.63 28.21
CA ASP A 685 14.80 14.53 28.68
C ASP A 685 15.30 15.98 28.82
N HIS A 686 16.53 16.15 29.29
CA HIS A 686 17.09 17.46 29.59
C HIS A 686 17.44 18.28 28.33
N ILE A 687 16.69 19.38 28.13
CA ILE A 687 16.93 20.40 27.09
C ILE A 687 17.85 21.50 27.64
N GLY A 688 18.98 21.73 26.96
CA GLY A 688 19.93 22.79 27.32
C GLY A 688 19.40 24.19 27.01
N GLY A 689 19.48 25.08 28.01
CA GLY A 689 19.12 26.49 27.90
C GLY A 689 20.11 27.33 27.06
N HIS A 690 19.76 28.58 26.79
CA HIS A 690 20.63 29.58 26.16
C HIS A 690 21.51 30.34 27.16
N THR A 691 20.94 30.66 28.33
CA THR A 691 21.55 31.52 29.36
C THR A 691 21.64 30.81 30.71
N SER A 692 20.76 29.83 30.92
CA SER A 692 20.70 28.95 32.08
C SER A 692 21.22 27.54 31.73
N GLY A 693 21.22 26.64 32.71
CA GLY A 693 21.50 25.23 32.47
C GLY A 693 20.36 24.49 31.74
N SER A 694 19.12 24.97 31.79
CA SER A 694 17.91 24.22 31.41
C SER A 694 16.89 25.12 30.73
N TYR A 695 16.45 24.75 29.53
CA TYR A 695 15.42 25.49 28.80
C TYR A 695 14.11 25.60 29.59
N ILE A 696 13.79 24.60 30.42
CA ILE A 696 12.61 24.61 31.31
C ILE A 696 12.68 25.75 32.33
N GLU A 697 13.88 26.11 32.83
CA GLU A 697 14.05 27.23 33.77
C GLU A 697 13.96 28.61 33.08
N GLU A 698 14.32 28.69 31.80
CA GLU A 698 14.12 29.88 30.96
C GLU A 698 12.62 30.12 30.71
N ILE A 699 11.88 29.10 30.25
CA ILE A 699 10.45 29.24 29.93
C ILE A 699 9.56 29.38 31.16
N LYS A 700 9.97 28.85 32.33
CA LYS A 700 9.34 29.13 33.63
C LYS A 700 9.26 30.64 33.93
N GLN A 701 10.24 31.44 33.50
CA GLN A 701 10.21 32.90 33.71
C GLN A 701 9.07 33.57 32.93
N LEU A 702 8.56 32.94 31.87
CA LEU A 702 7.53 33.51 31.00
C LEU A 702 6.10 33.41 31.57
N TYR A 703 5.91 32.63 32.66
CA TYR A 703 4.63 32.43 33.37
C TYR A 703 4.73 32.81 34.86
N ILE A 704 5.60 33.75 35.22
CA ILE A 704 5.63 34.34 36.58
C ILE A 704 5.49 35.86 36.51
N ARG A 705 5.16 36.45 37.67
CA ARG A 705 5.07 37.89 37.85
C ARG A 705 6.12 38.36 38.85
N ASP A 706 6.97 39.33 38.48
CA ASP A 706 8.08 39.81 39.32
C ASP A 706 7.60 40.73 40.46
N GLU A 707 6.92 40.14 41.45
CA GLU A 707 6.51 40.81 42.68
C GLU A 707 6.83 39.98 43.93
N PHE A 708 7.18 40.68 45.02
CA PHE A 708 7.65 40.08 46.28
C PHE A 708 6.53 39.88 47.33
N MET A 709 5.25 40.01 46.96
CA MET A 709 4.15 39.76 47.89
C MET A 709 3.92 38.25 48.06
N GLN A 710 3.56 37.82 49.28
CA GLN A 710 3.47 36.40 49.63
C GLN A 710 2.50 35.62 48.71
N HIS A 711 1.29 36.16 48.45
CA HIS A 711 0.33 35.49 47.57
C HIS A 711 0.88 35.35 46.14
N VAL A 712 1.60 36.35 45.61
CA VAL A 712 2.22 36.26 44.26
C VAL A 712 3.32 35.20 44.23
N GLN A 713 4.11 35.08 45.30
CA GLN A 713 5.14 34.03 45.41
C GLN A 713 4.51 32.62 45.47
N GLU A 714 3.39 32.46 46.19
CA GLU A 714 2.64 31.19 46.24
C GLU A 714 1.99 30.86 44.87
N TRP A 715 1.42 31.86 44.18
CA TRP A 715 0.91 31.70 42.81
C TRP A 715 2.03 31.36 41.81
N ASN A 716 3.16 32.08 41.83
CA ASN A 716 4.30 31.81 40.96
C ASN A 716 4.87 30.40 41.20
N LYS A 717 4.90 29.92 42.45
CA LYS A 717 5.30 28.53 42.76
C LYS A 717 4.41 27.52 42.03
N ILE A 718 3.08 27.65 42.12
CA ILE A 718 2.19 26.68 41.43
C ILE A 718 2.17 26.86 39.90
N ARG A 719 2.35 28.08 39.37
CA ARG A 719 2.53 28.34 37.93
C ARG A 719 3.79 27.62 37.39
N THR A 720 4.92 27.76 38.09
CA THR A 720 6.18 27.08 37.70
C THR A 720 6.13 25.56 37.86
N GLU A 721 5.42 25.05 38.87
CA GLU A 721 5.09 23.61 38.95
C GLU A 721 4.26 23.15 37.75
N CYS A 722 3.26 23.92 37.28
CA CYS A 722 2.48 23.58 36.09
C CYS A 722 3.32 23.54 34.81
N VAL A 723 4.22 24.50 34.59
CA VAL A 723 5.14 24.47 33.44
C VAL A 723 6.05 23.24 33.50
N GLU A 724 6.57 22.91 34.67
CA GLU A 724 7.45 21.74 34.83
C GLU A 724 6.71 20.41 34.55
N ILE A 725 5.45 20.27 34.99
CA ILE A 725 4.62 19.10 34.69
C ILE A 725 4.26 19.07 33.20
N ALA A 726 3.71 20.15 32.64
CA ALA A 726 3.29 20.22 31.23
C ALA A 726 4.43 19.86 30.27
N ILE A 727 5.63 20.37 30.52
CA ILE A 727 6.77 20.17 29.63
C ILE A 727 7.48 18.84 29.92
N SER A 728 7.78 18.51 31.19
CA SER A 728 8.66 17.37 31.52
C SER A 728 7.93 16.05 31.67
N LYS A 729 6.65 16.08 32.09
CA LYS A 729 5.85 14.87 32.36
C LYS A 729 4.83 14.54 31.28
N MET A 730 4.43 15.51 30.45
CA MET A 730 3.47 15.31 29.35
C MET A 730 4.15 15.46 27.97
N LEU A 731 4.70 16.65 27.67
CA LEU A 731 5.14 16.97 26.31
C LEU A 731 6.49 16.34 25.89
N ILE A 732 7.48 16.25 26.78
CA ILE A 732 8.78 15.64 26.43
C ILE A 732 8.68 14.13 26.13
N PRO A 733 7.87 13.33 26.85
CA PRO A 733 7.56 11.95 26.46
C PRO A 733 6.96 11.83 25.05
N ASP A 734 5.92 12.61 24.70
CA ASP A 734 5.34 12.66 23.35
C ASP A 734 6.44 12.93 22.30
N LEU A 735 7.21 13.99 22.50
CA LEU A 735 8.26 14.42 21.57
C LEU A 735 9.43 13.42 21.50
N GLN A 736 9.63 12.58 22.51
CA GLN A 736 10.56 11.46 22.47
C GLN A 736 10.03 10.27 21.64
N LYS A 737 8.72 9.99 21.65
CA LYS A 737 8.10 9.01 20.75
C LYS A 737 8.13 9.53 19.30
N GLU A 738 7.74 10.79 19.09
CA GLU A 738 7.76 11.48 17.80
C GLU A 738 9.18 11.55 17.17
N LEU A 739 10.20 11.93 17.96
CA LEU A 739 11.58 12.01 17.49
C LEU A 739 12.17 10.62 17.16
N ARG A 740 11.81 9.56 17.90
CA ARG A 740 12.21 8.19 17.54
C ARG A 740 11.65 7.81 16.16
N ALA A 741 10.35 8.02 15.95
CA ALA A 741 9.69 7.70 14.67
C ALA A 741 10.33 8.45 13.49
N HIS A 742 10.59 9.75 13.62
CA HIS A 742 11.24 10.55 12.56
C HIS A 742 12.66 10.06 12.23
N LEU A 743 13.42 9.58 13.22
CA LEU A 743 14.77 9.03 12.99
C LEU A 743 14.76 7.62 12.38
N LEU A 744 13.70 6.84 12.62
CA LEU A 744 13.48 5.55 11.93
C LEU A 744 13.10 5.77 10.48
N GLU A 745 12.15 6.65 10.17
CA GLU A 745 11.77 7.05 8.80
C GLU A 745 13.01 7.51 8.00
N GLU A 746 13.82 8.44 8.55
CA GLU A 746 15.05 8.90 7.89
C GLU A 746 16.07 7.78 7.64
N SER A 747 16.18 6.82 8.57
CA SER A 747 17.08 5.66 8.42
C SER A 747 16.57 4.69 7.36
N ARG A 748 15.26 4.40 7.35
CA ARG A 748 14.58 3.52 6.39
C ARG A 748 14.65 4.12 4.98
N GLU A 749 14.34 5.41 4.80
CA GLU A 749 14.45 6.08 3.51
C GLU A 749 15.90 6.08 2.98
N ASN A 750 16.90 6.24 3.86
CA ASN A 750 18.31 6.14 3.44
C ASN A 750 18.71 4.71 3.01
N ILE A 751 18.15 3.67 3.63
CA ILE A 751 18.34 2.27 3.22
C ILE A 751 17.67 2.03 1.86
N LEU A 752 16.40 2.42 1.69
CA LEU A 752 15.69 2.33 0.42
C LEU A 752 16.45 3.02 -0.72
N ARG A 753 16.95 4.24 -0.49
CA ARG A 753 17.80 4.97 -1.46
C ARG A 753 19.13 4.29 -1.75
N SER A 754 19.68 3.53 -0.79
CA SER A 754 20.90 2.73 -0.98
C SER A 754 20.60 1.48 -1.81
N CYS A 755 19.45 0.83 -1.61
CA CYS A 755 18.95 -0.26 -2.45
C CYS A 755 18.72 0.22 -3.89
N ALA A 756 17.98 1.31 -4.08
CA ALA A 756 17.74 1.96 -5.38
C ALA A 756 19.04 2.17 -6.15
N ARG A 757 20.05 2.78 -5.49
CA ARG A 757 21.36 3.03 -6.08
C ARG A 757 22.10 1.75 -6.48
N LYS A 758 21.94 0.63 -5.77
CA LYS A 758 22.54 -0.66 -6.15
C LYS A 758 21.80 -1.28 -7.34
N VAL A 759 20.46 -1.27 -7.35
CA VAL A 759 19.63 -1.68 -8.51
C VAL A 759 19.98 -0.86 -9.75
N TYR A 760 19.98 0.47 -9.65
CA TYR A 760 20.38 1.39 -10.72
C TYR A 760 21.76 1.03 -11.29
N ASN A 761 22.75 0.79 -10.45
CA ASN A 761 24.10 0.41 -10.91
C ASN A 761 24.14 -0.94 -11.63
N TRP A 762 23.23 -1.87 -11.30
CA TRP A 762 23.09 -3.16 -11.95
C TRP A 762 22.34 -3.04 -13.30
N LEU A 763 21.17 -2.40 -13.33
CA LEU A 763 20.37 -2.22 -14.55
C LEU A 763 20.99 -1.23 -15.56
N LYS A 764 21.92 -0.38 -15.12
CA LYS A 764 22.66 0.55 -15.98
C LYS A 764 23.68 -0.15 -16.90
N VAL A 765 24.14 -1.34 -16.54
CA VAL A 765 25.11 -2.09 -17.36
C VAL A 765 24.49 -2.35 -18.73
N ALA A 766 25.21 -1.99 -19.79
CA ALA A 766 24.76 -2.23 -21.16
C ALA A 766 25.03 -3.69 -21.57
N PRO A 767 24.29 -4.22 -22.56
CA PRO A 767 24.64 -5.44 -23.29
C PRO A 767 26.14 -5.54 -23.59
N PHE A 768 26.72 -6.72 -23.40
CA PHE A 768 28.14 -6.93 -23.70
C PHE A 768 28.38 -6.91 -25.21
N ASN A 769 29.27 -6.05 -25.68
CA ASN A 769 29.65 -5.95 -27.09
C ASN A 769 31.06 -6.53 -27.30
N VAL A 770 31.23 -7.23 -28.43
CA VAL A 770 32.52 -7.73 -28.92
C VAL A 770 32.60 -7.44 -30.41
N GLU A 771 33.73 -6.89 -30.85
CA GLU A 771 34.02 -6.61 -32.25
C GLU A 771 35.18 -7.52 -32.69
N PHE A 772 34.95 -8.25 -33.79
CA PHE A 772 35.97 -9.06 -34.46
C PHE A 772 36.38 -8.35 -35.76
N GLY A 773 37.63 -8.52 -36.20
CA GLY A 773 38.19 -7.73 -37.31
C GLY A 773 37.72 -8.17 -38.69
N ASP A 774 37.73 -7.22 -39.63
CA ASP A 774 37.18 -7.23 -41.01
C ASP A 774 37.60 -8.38 -41.96
N GLU A 775 38.31 -9.42 -41.52
CA GLU A 775 38.85 -10.47 -42.39
C GLU A 775 37.93 -11.71 -42.58
N GLU A 776 36.88 -11.89 -41.76
CA GLU A 776 35.90 -12.99 -41.88
C GLU A 776 34.44 -12.55 -41.56
N GLU A 777 33.83 -11.77 -42.46
CA GLU A 777 32.57 -11.02 -42.21
C GLU A 777 31.30 -11.85 -41.85
N ASP A 778 31.18 -13.13 -42.25
CA ASP A 778 29.90 -13.87 -42.14
C ASP A 778 29.70 -14.67 -40.82
N GLU A 779 30.75 -15.26 -40.22
CA GLU A 779 30.58 -16.28 -39.15
C GLU A 779 30.72 -15.72 -37.73
N TRP A 780 31.45 -14.61 -37.60
CA TRP A 780 31.71 -13.89 -36.34
C TRP A 780 30.92 -12.59 -36.23
N ASP A 781 29.91 -12.37 -37.10
CA ASP A 781 29.05 -11.19 -37.05
C ASP A 781 28.35 -11.05 -35.69
N THR A 782 28.47 -9.87 -35.07
CA THR A 782 27.81 -9.49 -33.81
C THR A 782 26.66 -8.49 -34.02
N SER A 783 26.36 -8.09 -35.26
CA SER A 783 25.30 -7.11 -35.59
C SER A 783 23.91 -7.52 -35.10
N ARG A 784 23.65 -8.83 -35.03
CA ARG A 784 22.41 -9.45 -34.53
C ARG A 784 22.49 -9.89 -33.06
N GLY A 785 23.46 -9.38 -32.30
CA GLY A 785 23.72 -9.76 -30.91
C GLY A 785 24.82 -10.84 -30.78
N ILE A 786 25.09 -11.27 -29.54
CA ILE A 786 26.23 -12.16 -29.23
C ILE A 786 25.82 -13.58 -28.83
N ARG A 787 26.53 -14.56 -29.40
CA ARG A 787 26.53 -15.96 -28.97
C ARG A 787 27.34 -16.09 -27.67
N VAL A 788 26.73 -16.48 -26.55
CA VAL A 788 27.41 -16.57 -25.25
C VAL A 788 27.53 -18.01 -24.76
N MET A 789 28.76 -18.47 -24.52
CA MET A 789 29.01 -19.72 -23.82
C MET A 789 29.19 -19.43 -22.32
N SER A 790 28.28 -19.93 -21.49
CA SER A 790 28.29 -19.68 -20.05
C SER A 790 28.60 -20.94 -19.26
N LEU A 791 29.26 -20.82 -18.10
CA LEU A 791 29.70 -21.94 -17.28
C LEU A 791 29.43 -21.69 -15.79
N ALA A 792 28.69 -22.60 -15.17
CA ALA A 792 28.43 -22.61 -13.73
C ALA A 792 29.04 -23.85 -13.04
N PHE A 793 29.51 -23.66 -11.82
CA PHE A 793 30.04 -24.72 -10.96
C PHE A 793 29.71 -24.44 -9.49
N VAL A 794 29.70 -25.49 -8.68
CA VAL A 794 29.70 -25.45 -7.22
C VAL A 794 31.10 -25.87 -6.75
N PRO A 795 31.71 -25.28 -5.71
CA PRO A 795 33.08 -25.58 -5.25
C PRO A 795 33.20 -26.92 -4.49
N ASP A 796 32.57 -27.96 -5.04
CA ASP A 796 32.64 -29.36 -4.62
C ASP A 796 33.18 -30.22 -5.78
N PHE A 797 34.08 -31.16 -5.46
CA PHE A 797 34.70 -32.06 -6.44
C PHE A 797 33.84 -33.29 -6.78
N SER A 798 32.70 -33.50 -6.08
CA SER A 798 31.74 -34.56 -6.41
C SER A 798 30.67 -34.10 -7.42
N THR A 799 30.32 -32.81 -7.38
CA THR A 799 29.33 -32.16 -8.24
C THR A 799 29.92 -31.86 -9.62
N ALA A 800 29.21 -32.25 -10.68
CA ALA A 800 29.63 -31.94 -12.05
C ALA A 800 29.32 -30.48 -12.39
N SER A 801 30.28 -29.76 -12.98
CA SER A 801 30.05 -28.43 -13.55
C SER A 801 29.23 -28.53 -14.84
N PHE A 802 28.54 -27.45 -15.22
CA PHE A 802 27.77 -27.37 -16.46
C PHE A 802 28.15 -26.13 -17.26
N THR A 803 28.13 -26.26 -18.58
CA THR A 803 28.25 -25.12 -19.51
C THR A 803 27.20 -25.24 -20.60
N CYS A 804 26.70 -24.11 -21.10
CA CYS A 804 25.72 -24.04 -22.17
C CYS A 804 26.08 -22.96 -23.19
N MET A 805 25.52 -23.11 -24.39
CA MET A 805 25.68 -22.22 -25.53
C MET A 805 24.37 -21.50 -25.79
N ILE A 806 24.34 -20.20 -25.57
CA ILE A 806 23.16 -19.35 -25.75
C ILE A 806 23.26 -18.60 -27.09
N ALA A 807 22.19 -18.65 -27.88
CA ALA A 807 22.04 -17.93 -29.14
C ALA A 807 21.71 -16.43 -28.88
N PRO A 808 21.84 -15.53 -29.89
CA PRO A 808 21.69 -14.08 -29.68
C PRO A 808 20.31 -13.62 -29.20
N ASP A 809 19.29 -14.44 -29.43
CA ASP A 809 17.89 -14.32 -28.98
C ASP A 809 17.67 -14.73 -27.50
N GLY A 810 18.66 -15.34 -26.86
CA GLY A 810 18.57 -15.88 -25.50
C GLY A 810 18.12 -17.35 -25.41
N GLU A 811 17.97 -18.06 -26.53
CA GLU A 811 17.66 -19.49 -26.55
C GLU A 811 18.89 -20.38 -26.27
N VAL A 812 18.65 -21.57 -25.70
CA VAL A 812 19.71 -22.51 -25.30
C VAL A 812 19.89 -23.56 -26.39
N THR A 813 20.99 -23.45 -27.13
CA THR A 813 21.27 -24.33 -28.29
C THR A 813 21.86 -25.68 -27.90
N ASP A 814 22.86 -25.69 -27.01
CA ASP A 814 23.55 -26.90 -26.57
C ASP A 814 24.05 -26.74 -25.13
N PHE A 815 24.34 -27.87 -24.47
CA PHE A 815 25.02 -27.89 -23.19
C PHE A 815 25.98 -29.08 -23.04
N LEU A 816 26.91 -28.96 -22.09
CA LEU A 816 27.94 -29.95 -21.79
C LEU A 816 28.11 -30.10 -20.26
N ARG A 817 28.12 -31.35 -19.80
CA ARG A 817 28.35 -31.72 -18.40
C ARG A 817 29.83 -32.07 -18.18
N LEU A 818 30.45 -31.46 -17.18
CA LEU A 818 31.89 -31.49 -16.92
C LEU A 818 32.18 -32.02 -15.50
N PRO A 819 32.21 -33.35 -15.29
CA PRO A 819 32.31 -33.98 -13.97
C PRO A 819 33.70 -33.91 -13.31
N ASN A 820 34.72 -33.38 -13.98
CA ASN A 820 36.09 -33.28 -13.46
C ASN A 820 36.66 -31.86 -13.52
N LEU A 821 35.88 -30.85 -13.90
CA LEU A 821 36.38 -29.51 -14.21
C LEU A 821 37.20 -28.87 -13.08
N LEU A 822 36.84 -29.09 -11.81
CA LEU A 822 37.55 -28.50 -10.67
C LEU A 822 38.82 -29.27 -10.27
N LYS A 823 39.08 -30.44 -10.87
CA LYS A 823 40.31 -31.19 -10.61
C LYS A 823 41.52 -30.46 -11.20
N ARG A 824 42.66 -30.53 -10.51
CA ARG A 824 43.87 -29.77 -10.89
C ARG A 824 44.64 -30.43 -12.04
N LYS A 825 44.99 -29.65 -13.07
CA LYS A 825 45.92 -30.03 -14.17
C LYS A 825 47.24 -30.66 -13.68
N ASN A 826 47.70 -30.27 -12.48
CA ASN A 826 48.92 -30.77 -11.84
C ASN A 826 48.67 -31.69 -10.64
N SER A 827 47.52 -32.40 -10.59
CA SER A 827 47.25 -33.40 -9.55
C SER A 827 48.32 -34.50 -9.51
N PHE A 828 48.69 -34.92 -8.30
CA PHE A 828 49.57 -36.08 -8.09
C PHE A 828 48.90 -37.41 -8.46
N ARG A 829 47.56 -37.45 -8.57
CA ARG A 829 46.81 -38.61 -9.07
C ARG A 829 46.68 -38.54 -10.58
N VAL A 830 47.25 -39.54 -11.26
CA VAL A 830 47.21 -39.66 -12.73
C VAL A 830 45.77 -39.73 -13.25
N GLU A 831 44.90 -40.44 -12.54
CA GLU A 831 43.46 -40.56 -12.84
C GLU A 831 42.77 -39.19 -12.87
N ASP A 832 42.99 -38.37 -11.83
CA ASP A 832 42.38 -37.03 -11.72
C ASP A 832 42.95 -36.05 -12.75
N LYS A 833 44.24 -36.18 -13.13
CA LYS A 833 44.82 -35.42 -14.25
C LYS A 833 44.15 -35.82 -15.56
N GLN A 834 44.11 -37.11 -15.89
CA GLN A 834 43.53 -37.61 -17.13
C GLN A 834 42.05 -37.24 -17.27
N ALA A 835 41.29 -37.29 -16.16
CA ALA A 835 39.89 -36.93 -16.16
C ALA A 835 39.67 -35.41 -16.36
N LYS A 836 40.49 -34.55 -15.74
CA LYS A 836 40.51 -33.10 -16.02
C LYS A 836 40.90 -32.81 -17.48
N GLU A 837 41.88 -33.53 -18.01
CA GLU A 837 42.37 -33.40 -19.38
C GLU A 837 41.30 -33.80 -20.40
N ALA A 838 40.49 -34.81 -20.10
CA ALA A 838 39.31 -35.17 -20.90
C ALA A 838 38.25 -34.06 -20.91
N ASP A 839 37.83 -33.54 -19.74
CA ASP A 839 36.89 -32.42 -19.63
C ASP A 839 37.37 -31.16 -20.38
N LEU A 840 38.67 -30.85 -20.33
CA LEU A 840 39.28 -29.72 -21.06
C LEU A 840 39.28 -29.94 -22.59
N ASN A 841 39.53 -31.16 -23.05
CA ASN A 841 39.44 -31.50 -24.47
C ASN A 841 37.98 -31.43 -24.97
N SER A 842 37.01 -31.85 -24.14
CA SER A 842 35.58 -31.66 -24.43
C SER A 842 35.21 -30.18 -24.52
N LEU A 843 35.72 -29.33 -23.62
CA LEU A 843 35.57 -27.87 -23.70
C LEU A 843 36.18 -27.28 -24.97
N ARG A 844 37.41 -27.66 -25.36
CA ARG A 844 38.03 -27.20 -26.61
C ARG A 844 37.17 -27.55 -27.83
N ASN A 845 36.72 -28.80 -27.92
CA ASN A 845 35.86 -29.25 -29.02
C ASN A 845 34.51 -28.52 -29.04
N PHE A 846 33.94 -28.19 -27.88
CA PHE A 846 32.69 -27.43 -27.77
C PHE A 846 32.85 -25.99 -28.26
N ILE A 847 33.90 -25.28 -27.80
CA ILE A 847 34.23 -23.92 -28.25
C ILE A 847 34.49 -23.91 -29.77
N ALA A 848 35.29 -24.85 -30.28
CA ALA A 848 35.59 -24.96 -31.70
C ALA A 848 34.36 -25.25 -32.56
N SER A 849 33.42 -26.08 -32.06
CA SER A 849 32.19 -26.44 -32.79
C SER A 849 31.07 -25.41 -32.69
N LYS A 850 31.05 -24.54 -31.67
CA LYS A 850 29.92 -23.62 -31.38
C LYS A 850 30.27 -22.14 -31.52
N LYS A 851 31.56 -21.80 -31.63
CA LYS A 851 32.08 -20.46 -31.94
C LYS A 851 31.39 -19.34 -31.13
N PRO A 852 31.48 -19.37 -29.78
CA PRO A 852 30.91 -18.33 -28.93
C PRO A 852 31.65 -17.00 -29.11
N HIS A 853 30.91 -15.89 -29.18
CA HIS A 853 31.45 -14.54 -29.25
C HIS A 853 32.01 -14.08 -27.89
N ALA A 854 31.48 -14.62 -26.79
CA ALA A 854 32.01 -14.42 -25.45
C ALA A 854 31.84 -15.68 -24.60
N ILE A 855 32.75 -15.88 -23.65
CA ILE A 855 32.67 -16.95 -22.65
C ILE A 855 32.52 -16.32 -21.26
N CYS A 856 31.59 -16.80 -20.44
CA CYS A 856 31.40 -16.33 -19.07
C CYS A 856 31.49 -17.45 -18.03
N VAL A 857 32.01 -17.13 -16.85
CA VAL A 857 32.21 -18.08 -15.73
C VAL A 857 31.56 -17.52 -14.46
N GLY A 858 30.76 -18.33 -13.78
CA GLY A 858 30.16 -17.97 -12.50
C GLY A 858 31.22 -17.79 -11.40
N GLY A 859 31.25 -16.62 -10.77
CA GLY A 859 32.20 -16.22 -9.74
C GLY A 859 31.96 -16.83 -8.35
N GLU A 860 31.67 -18.13 -8.28
CA GLU A 860 31.24 -18.80 -7.04
C GLU A 860 32.34 -18.94 -5.97
N SER A 861 33.57 -19.20 -6.41
CA SER A 861 34.72 -19.36 -5.51
C SER A 861 35.99 -18.85 -6.20
N ARG A 862 37.11 -18.88 -5.45
CA ARG A 862 38.44 -18.61 -6.02
C ARG A 862 38.79 -19.54 -7.19
N ASP A 863 38.20 -20.72 -7.29
CA ASP A 863 38.43 -21.68 -8.37
C ASP A 863 37.88 -21.17 -9.72
N ALA A 864 36.99 -20.17 -9.74
CA ALA A 864 36.60 -19.46 -10.97
C ALA A 864 37.81 -18.86 -11.70
N LEU A 865 38.84 -18.40 -10.96
CA LEU A 865 40.09 -17.91 -11.54
C LEU A 865 40.90 -19.03 -12.21
N MET A 866 40.80 -20.27 -11.73
CA MET A 866 41.42 -21.44 -12.37
C MET A 866 40.63 -21.85 -13.61
N VAL A 867 39.30 -21.90 -13.54
CA VAL A 867 38.44 -22.25 -14.68
C VAL A 867 38.58 -21.21 -15.81
N ALA A 868 38.58 -19.91 -15.48
CA ALA A 868 38.80 -18.84 -16.46
C ALA A 868 40.22 -18.86 -17.05
N ALA A 869 41.25 -19.20 -16.27
CA ALA A 869 42.61 -19.38 -16.79
C ALA A 869 42.71 -20.59 -17.73
N ASP A 870 42.05 -21.70 -17.39
CA ASP A 870 41.99 -22.90 -18.23
C ASP A 870 41.26 -22.64 -19.55
N LEU A 871 40.17 -21.87 -19.53
CA LEU A 871 39.45 -21.44 -20.74
C LEU A 871 40.28 -20.48 -21.59
N LYS A 872 41.00 -19.52 -20.98
CA LYS A 872 41.93 -18.62 -21.71
C LYS A 872 43.09 -19.40 -22.35
N GLU A 873 43.58 -20.46 -21.72
CA GLU A 873 44.57 -21.38 -22.33
C GLU A 873 43.99 -22.14 -23.53
N ILE A 874 42.74 -22.61 -23.46
CA ILE A 874 42.05 -23.27 -24.57
C ILE A 874 41.83 -22.29 -25.74
N VAL A 875 41.32 -21.07 -25.48
CA VAL A 875 41.09 -20.05 -26.52
C VAL A 875 42.40 -19.68 -27.21
N ASN A 876 43.47 -19.41 -26.46
CA ASN A 876 44.78 -19.12 -27.06
C ASN A 876 45.30 -20.28 -27.93
N GLY A 877 45.05 -21.53 -27.54
CA GLY A 877 45.36 -22.70 -28.37
C GLY A 877 44.57 -22.76 -29.67
N LEU A 878 43.29 -22.36 -29.68
CA LEU A 878 42.47 -22.26 -30.90
C LEU A 878 42.91 -21.09 -31.81
N VAL A 879 43.37 -19.97 -31.23
CA VAL A 879 43.98 -18.85 -31.99
C VAL A 879 45.26 -19.32 -32.70
N GLU A 880 46.12 -20.09 -32.02
CA GLU A 880 47.39 -20.58 -32.58
C GLU A 880 47.21 -21.77 -33.57
N ASP A 881 46.35 -22.74 -33.27
CA ASP A 881 46.18 -23.97 -34.07
C ASP A 881 45.16 -23.82 -35.22
N GLU A 882 44.08 -23.07 -35.00
CA GLU A 882 42.86 -23.07 -35.83
C GLU A 882 42.45 -21.67 -36.33
N GLN A 883 43.33 -20.67 -36.13
CA GLN A 883 43.15 -19.27 -36.56
C GLN A 883 41.91 -18.55 -35.99
N PHE A 884 41.37 -19.02 -34.85
CA PHE A 884 40.24 -18.37 -34.19
C PHE A 884 40.55 -16.91 -33.79
N PRO A 885 39.55 -16.02 -33.75
CA PRO A 885 39.69 -14.74 -33.07
C PRO A 885 39.83 -14.91 -31.55
N LEU A 886 40.34 -13.88 -30.88
CA LEU A 886 40.52 -13.88 -29.43
C LEU A 886 39.17 -13.70 -28.70
N ILE A 887 38.53 -14.81 -28.35
CA ILE A 887 37.27 -14.82 -27.60
C ILE A 887 37.52 -14.32 -26.15
N PRO A 888 36.81 -13.27 -25.67
CA PRO A 888 36.90 -12.84 -24.28
C PRO A 888 36.32 -13.89 -23.32
N VAL A 889 36.98 -14.05 -22.17
CA VAL A 889 36.56 -14.97 -21.10
C VAL A 889 36.45 -14.18 -19.80
N GLU A 890 35.22 -13.89 -19.38
CA GLU A 890 34.92 -13.03 -18.22
C GLU A 890 34.36 -13.82 -17.03
N ILE A 891 34.48 -13.23 -15.83
CA ILE A 891 33.91 -13.78 -14.60
C ILE A 891 32.78 -12.87 -14.14
N LEU A 892 31.59 -13.44 -13.96
CA LEU A 892 30.39 -12.73 -13.54
C LEU A 892 30.04 -13.04 -12.09
N ASP A 893 29.38 -12.08 -11.45
CA ASP A 893 28.65 -12.32 -10.20
C ASP A 893 27.57 -13.41 -10.40
N ASN A 894 27.34 -14.21 -9.36
CA ASN A 894 26.54 -15.43 -9.38
C ASN A 894 25.24 -15.33 -8.56
N GLU A 895 25.00 -14.22 -7.83
CA GLU A 895 23.80 -14.05 -6.99
C GLU A 895 22.49 -14.16 -7.79
N LEU A 896 22.36 -13.39 -8.88
CA LEU A 896 21.19 -13.40 -9.78
C LEU A 896 20.87 -14.81 -10.29
N ALA A 897 21.90 -15.51 -10.79
CA ALA A 897 21.74 -16.81 -11.41
C ALA A 897 21.38 -17.92 -10.42
N LYS A 898 21.74 -17.79 -9.13
CA LYS A 898 21.25 -18.68 -8.08
C LYS A 898 19.76 -18.49 -7.82
N VAL A 899 19.29 -17.24 -7.73
CA VAL A 899 17.87 -16.98 -7.47
C VAL A 899 17.02 -17.44 -8.64
N TYR A 900 17.40 -17.12 -9.89
CA TYR A 900 16.69 -17.63 -11.07
C TYR A 900 16.72 -19.16 -11.18
N ALA A 901 17.83 -19.83 -10.86
CA ALA A 901 17.89 -21.29 -10.95
C ALA A 901 16.98 -22.03 -9.94
N ASN A 902 16.55 -21.34 -8.88
CA ASN A 902 15.65 -21.83 -7.82
C ASN A 902 14.25 -21.17 -7.86
N SER A 903 13.98 -20.24 -8.78
CA SER A 903 12.67 -19.60 -8.92
C SER A 903 11.68 -20.56 -9.58
N LEU A 904 10.38 -20.41 -9.26
CA LEU A 904 9.33 -21.17 -9.94
C LEU A 904 9.37 -20.92 -11.46
N LYS A 905 9.76 -19.70 -11.86
CA LYS A 905 10.00 -19.34 -13.25
C LYS A 905 11.19 -20.08 -13.88
N GLY A 906 12.32 -20.22 -13.20
CA GLY A 906 13.45 -21.00 -13.71
C GLY A 906 13.12 -22.49 -13.85
N GLU A 907 12.26 -23.01 -12.98
CA GLU A 907 11.74 -24.38 -13.08
C GLU A 907 10.73 -24.53 -14.23
N SER A 908 9.82 -23.57 -14.46
CA SER A 908 8.88 -23.61 -15.59
C SER A 908 9.58 -23.42 -16.93
N ASP A 909 10.54 -22.49 -17.01
CA ASP A 909 11.30 -22.20 -18.23
C ASP A 909 12.16 -23.40 -18.68
N PHE A 910 12.65 -24.20 -17.73
CA PHE A 910 13.61 -25.29 -18.00
C PHE A 910 13.41 -26.53 -17.09
N ARG A 911 12.20 -27.11 -17.11
CA ARG A 911 11.80 -28.27 -16.27
C ARG A 911 12.82 -29.43 -16.27
N ASP A 912 13.24 -29.88 -17.44
CA ASP A 912 14.16 -31.03 -17.60
C ASP A 912 15.63 -30.72 -17.25
N TYR A 913 15.99 -29.45 -17.03
CA TYR A 913 17.38 -29.06 -16.80
C TYR A 913 17.69 -28.99 -15.30
N PRO A 914 18.84 -29.55 -14.85
CA PRO A 914 19.26 -29.44 -13.46
C PRO A 914 19.56 -27.98 -13.09
N MET A 915 19.30 -27.61 -11.84
CA MET A 915 19.54 -26.26 -11.28
C MET A 915 20.86 -25.61 -11.75
N LEU A 916 21.98 -26.35 -11.72
CA LEU A 916 23.30 -25.83 -12.11
C LEU A 916 23.44 -25.52 -13.63
N LEU A 917 22.60 -26.14 -14.48
CA LEU A 917 22.48 -25.76 -15.89
C LEU A 917 21.59 -24.51 -16.06
N ARG A 918 20.47 -24.41 -15.33
CA ARG A 918 19.64 -23.18 -15.28
C ARG A 918 20.46 -21.97 -14.84
N GLN A 919 21.33 -22.16 -13.86
CA GLN A 919 22.30 -21.17 -13.38
C GLN A 919 23.31 -20.76 -14.46
N ALA A 920 23.83 -21.70 -15.26
CA ALA A 920 24.66 -21.36 -16.40
C ALA A 920 23.89 -20.54 -17.45
N ILE A 921 22.62 -20.87 -17.71
CA ILE A 921 21.78 -20.14 -18.68
C ILE A 921 21.59 -18.68 -18.24
N SER A 922 21.21 -18.45 -16.98
CA SER A 922 21.08 -17.11 -16.40
C SER A 922 22.40 -16.31 -16.47
N LEU A 923 23.55 -16.92 -16.16
CA LEU A 923 24.86 -16.26 -16.29
C LEU A 923 25.18 -15.81 -17.72
N GLY A 924 24.72 -16.54 -18.74
CA GLY A 924 24.92 -16.16 -20.14
C GLY A 924 23.95 -15.05 -20.58
N ARG A 925 22.68 -15.19 -20.24
CA ARG A 925 21.64 -14.17 -20.49
C ARG A 925 21.95 -12.84 -19.81
N ARG A 926 22.47 -12.87 -18.57
CA ARG A 926 22.98 -11.68 -17.85
C ARG A 926 24.11 -10.96 -18.60
N LEU A 927 24.93 -11.67 -19.39
CA LEU A 927 25.96 -11.04 -20.22
C LEU A 927 25.38 -10.43 -21.49
N GLN A 928 24.35 -11.06 -22.06
CA GLN A 928 23.63 -10.56 -23.24
C GLN A 928 22.85 -9.29 -22.92
N ASP A 929 21.93 -9.32 -21.94
CA ASP A 929 21.27 -8.11 -21.43
C ASP A 929 20.98 -8.24 -19.92
N PRO A 930 21.69 -7.48 -19.06
CA PRO A 930 21.43 -7.43 -17.63
C PRO A 930 20.00 -6.97 -17.26
N LEU A 931 19.43 -6.00 -17.97
CA LEU A 931 18.11 -5.43 -17.67
C LEU A 931 17.01 -6.48 -17.88
N VAL A 932 17.10 -7.25 -18.98
CA VAL A 932 16.14 -8.32 -19.25
C VAL A 932 16.29 -9.47 -18.23
N GLU A 933 17.51 -9.90 -17.93
CA GLU A 933 17.74 -11.01 -17.00
C GLU A 933 17.34 -10.64 -15.55
N PHE A 934 17.65 -9.43 -15.08
CA PHE A 934 17.17 -8.96 -13.77
C PHE A 934 15.64 -8.87 -13.73
N SER A 935 14.95 -8.54 -14.84
CA SER A 935 13.48 -8.49 -14.88
C SER A 935 12.81 -9.87 -14.77
N GLN A 936 13.54 -10.97 -14.94
CA GLN A 936 12.99 -12.33 -14.77
C GLN A 936 12.57 -12.61 -13.32
N LEU A 937 13.17 -11.93 -12.34
CA LEU A 937 12.82 -12.06 -10.92
C LEU A 937 11.68 -11.11 -10.48
N CYS A 938 11.19 -10.26 -11.38
CA CYS A 938 10.05 -9.38 -11.13
C CYS A 938 8.73 -10.12 -11.44
N THR A 939 8.48 -11.15 -10.63
CA THR A 939 7.32 -12.04 -10.63
C THR A 939 6.34 -11.68 -9.50
N PRO A 940 5.10 -12.20 -9.49
CA PRO A 940 4.16 -11.99 -8.38
C PRO A 940 4.62 -12.52 -7.00
N ASP A 941 5.72 -13.27 -6.96
CA ASP A 941 6.31 -13.83 -5.74
C ASP A 941 7.47 -12.98 -5.18
N ASP A 942 7.78 -11.85 -5.85
CA ASP A 942 8.81 -10.87 -5.47
C ASP A 942 10.23 -11.45 -5.30
N GLU A 943 10.58 -12.44 -6.12
CA GLU A 943 11.87 -13.17 -6.09
C GLU A 943 13.08 -12.22 -6.21
N ILE A 944 12.89 -11.05 -6.83
CA ILE A 944 13.85 -9.95 -6.91
C ILE A 944 14.35 -9.48 -5.52
N LEU A 945 13.54 -9.61 -4.47
CA LEU A 945 13.86 -9.22 -3.09
C LEU A 945 14.75 -10.24 -2.35
N CYS A 946 14.95 -11.45 -2.91
CA CYS A 946 15.95 -12.38 -2.42
C CYS A 946 17.38 -11.83 -2.63
N LEU A 947 17.58 -10.99 -3.65
CA LEU A 947 18.86 -10.31 -3.88
C LEU A 947 19.19 -9.34 -2.74
N ARG A 948 20.45 -9.35 -2.31
CA ARG A 948 20.91 -8.62 -1.12
C ARG A 948 21.38 -7.21 -1.49
N PHE A 949 20.44 -6.30 -1.71
CA PHE A 949 20.68 -4.88 -1.98
C PHE A 949 21.36 -4.15 -0.81
N HIS A 950 20.92 -4.37 0.42
CA HIS A 950 21.48 -3.74 1.63
C HIS A 950 21.49 -4.70 2.82
N PRO A 951 22.50 -4.69 3.72
CA PRO A 951 22.56 -5.61 4.87
C PRO A 951 21.41 -5.47 5.89
N LEU A 952 20.60 -4.41 5.79
CA LEU A 952 19.44 -4.14 6.65
C LEU A 952 18.14 -4.00 5.82
N GLN A 953 18.07 -4.60 4.63
CA GLN A 953 16.87 -4.49 3.78
C GLN A 953 15.64 -5.20 4.37
N ASP A 954 15.84 -6.17 5.24
CA ASP A 954 14.74 -6.90 5.90
C ASP A 954 14.12 -6.10 7.07
N HIS A 955 14.66 -4.90 7.38
CA HIS A 955 14.14 -3.95 8.37
C HIS A 955 13.48 -2.69 7.74
N VAL A 956 13.16 -2.74 6.44
CA VAL A 956 12.27 -1.77 5.76
C VAL A 956 11.01 -2.50 5.26
N SER A 957 9.95 -1.78 4.93
CA SER A 957 8.74 -2.39 4.36
C SER A 957 9.08 -3.14 3.06
N LYS A 958 8.57 -4.38 2.92
CA LYS A 958 8.66 -5.16 1.67
C LYS A 958 8.09 -4.36 0.49
N GLU A 959 6.98 -3.67 0.72
CA GLU A 959 6.24 -2.92 -0.30
C GLU A 959 6.99 -1.65 -0.73
N GLU A 960 7.58 -0.90 0.21
CA GLU A 960 8.43 0.26 -0.14
C GLU A 960 9.72 -0.17 -0.84
N LEU A 961 10.33 -1.30 -0.43
CA LEU A 961 11.50 -1.84 -1.09
C LEU A 961 11.17 -2.25 -2.53
N LEU A 962 10.03 -2.92 -2.73
CA LEU A 962 9.52 -3.32 -4.04
C LEU A 962 9.14 -2.11 -4.91
N GLU A 963 8.48 -1.08 -4.37
CA GLU A 963 8.23 0.20 -5.05
C GLU A 963 9.55 0.74 -5.60
N VAL A 964 10.54 0.91 -4.73
CA VAL A 964 11.82 1.54 -5.06
C VAL A 964 12.66 0.71 -6.04
N VAL A 965 12.62 -0.62 -5.95
CA VAL A 965 13.22 -1.52 -6.96
C VAL A 965 12.53 -1.34 -8.32
N ASN A 966 11.19 -1.37 -8.34
CA ASN A 966 10.39 -1.25 -9.55
C ASN A 966 10.51 0.14 -10.21
N LEU A 967 10.68 1.22 -9.43
CA LEU A 967 10.93 2.56 -9.97
C LEU A 967 12.25 2.64 -10.76
N GLU A 968 13.31 1.93 -10.34
CA GLU A 968 14.56 1.89 -11.11
C GLU A 968 14.44 1.03 -12.39
N PHE A 969 13.65 -0.06 -12.36
CA PHE A 969 13.26 -0.77 -13.57
C PHE A 969 12.45 0.12 -14.52
N VAL A 970 11.46 0.88 -14.03
CA VAL A 970 10.68 1.83 -14.84
C VAL A 970 11.59 2.91 -15.44
N ASN A 971 12.47 3.51 -14.63
CA ASN A 971 13.44 4.51 -15.11
C ASN A 971 14.29 3.95 -16.26
N ARG A 972 14.89 2.78 -16.06
CA ARG A 972 15.83 2.19 -17.02
C ARG A 972 15.14 1.63 -18.26
N THR A 973 14.00 0.98 -18.11
CA THR A 973 13.21 0.42 -19.22
C THR A 973 12.75 1.52 -20.17
N ASN A 974 12.34 2.68 -19.65
CA ASN A 974 11.93 3.81 -20.49
C ASN A 974 13.12 4.65 -21.00
N GLU A 975 14.30 4.57 -20.37
CA GLU A 975 15.55 5.09 -20.96
C GLU A 975 16.02 4.26 -22.16
N VAL A 976 15.93 2.93 -22.08
CA VAL A 976 16.38 2.00 -23.13
C VAL A 976 15.34 1.84 -24.23
N GLY A 977 14.06 1.71 -23.88
CA GLY A 977 12.93 1.37 -24.77
C GLY A 977 12.86 -0.11 -25.13
N VAL A 978 11.65 -0.66 -25.29
CA VAL A 978 11.38 -2.09 -25.47
C VAL A 978 10.81 -2.36 -26.87
N ASP A 979 11.36 -3.30 -27.63
CA ASP A 979 10.71 -3.75 -28.87
C ASP A 979 9.65 -4.81 -28.55
N VAL A 980 8.41 -4.52 -28.93
CA VAL A 980 7.27 -5.38 -28.60
C VAL A 980 7.12 -6.55 -29.61
N ASN A 981 7.64 -6.41 -30.84
CA ASN A 981 7.70 -7.54 -31.77
C ASN A 981 8.74 -8.56 -31.31
N GLU A 982 9.88 -8.10 -30.78
CA GLU A 982 10.88 -8.97 -30.15
C GLU A 982 10.28 -9.73 -28.96
N VAL A 983 9.60 -9.04 -28.04
CA VAL A 983 8.91 -9.67 -26.89
C VAL A 983 7.87 -10.73 -27.30
N VAL A 984 7.16 -10.53 -28.41
CA VAL A 984 6.18 -11.51 -28.90
C VAL A 984 6.86 -12.76 -29.48
N GLN A 985 8.06 -12.62 -30.06
CA GLN A 985 8.88 -13.73 -30.57
C GLN A 985 9.64 -14.46 -29.45
N ASN A 986 10.22 -13.72 -28.49
CA ASN A 986 11.11 -14.22 -27.45
C ASN A 986 10.44 -14.05 -26.07
N PRO A 987 9.71 -15.06 -25.54
CA PRO A 987 8.90 -14.91 -24.33
C PRO A 987 9.67 -14.49 -23.07
N TYR A 988 10.97 -14.82 -23.03
CA TYR A 988 11.93 -14.36 -22.01
C TYR A 988 11.94 -12.83 -21.84
N CYS A 989 11.83 -12.06 -22.93
CA CYS A 989 11.79 -10.60 -22.86
C CYS A 989 10.47 -10.03 -22.29
N GLY A 990 9.44 -10.87 -22.11
CA GLY A 990 8.09 -10.46 -21.72
C GLY A 990 7.98 -9.70 -20.39
N ASN A 991 8.75 -10.08 -19.38
CA ASN A 991 8.72 -9.44 -18.06
C ASN A 991 9.07 -7.95 -18.11
N LEU A 992 9.79 -7.48 -19.13
CA LEU A 992 10.20 -6.07 -19.25
C LEU A 992 9.02 -5.13 -19.59
N VAL A 993 7.95 -5.64 -20.21
CA VAL A 993 6.81 -4.83 -20.67
C VAL A 993 6.04 -4.17 -19.51
N GLN A 994 6.04 -4.78 -18.31
CA GLN A 994 5.38 -4.21 -17.13
C GLN A 994 5.99 -2.87 -16.67
N PHE A 995 7.25 -2.60 -17.05
CA PHE A 995 7.97 -1.39 -16.65
C PHE A 995 7.86 -0.24 -17.66
N ILE A 996 7.15 -0.43 -18.77
CA ILE A 996 6.88 0.63 -19.74
C ILE A 996 5.93 1.67 -19.11
N CYS A 997 6.21 2.95 -19.34
CA CYS A 997 5.38 4.08 -18.94
C CYS A 997 3.94 3.90 -19.46
N GLY A 998 2.92 4.07 -18.63
CA GLY A 998 1.52 3.76 -18.94
C GLY A 998 1.08 2.32 -18.62
N LEU A 999 1.99 1.35 -18.64
CA LEU A 999 1.70 -0.08 -18.40
C LEU A 999 2.14 -0.51 -16.99
N GLY A 1000 1.57 -1.62 -16.52
CA GLY A 1000 2.05 -2.43 -15.40
C GLY A 1000 1.91 -3.92 -15.76
N PRO A 1001 1.99 -4.86 -14.81
CA PRO A 1001 1.89 -6.29 -15.11
C PRO A 1001 0.57 -6.66 -15.81
N ARG A 1002 -0.55 -6.02 -15.46
CA ARG A 1002 -1.90 -6.40 -15.95
C ARG A 1002 -2.10 -5.94 -17.39
N LYS A 1003 -1.84 -4.67 -17.69
CA LYS A 1003 -1.90 -4.10 -19.05
C LYS A 1003 -0.78 -4.65 -19.94
N GLY A 1004 0.42 -4.89 -19.39
CA GLY A 1004 1.55 -5.48 -20.10
C GLY A 1004 1.26 -6.90 -20.58
N ALA A 1005 0.81 -7.79 -19.70
CA ALA A 1005 0.39 -9.14 -20.07
C ALA A 1005 -0.77 -9.11 -21.09
N THR A 1006 -1.73 -8.20 -20.92
CA THR A 1006 -2.86 -8.04 -21.86
C THR A 1006 -2.39 -7.63 -23.26
N LEU A 1007 -1.43 -6.70 -23.37
CA LEU A 1007 -0.83 -6.28 -24.65
C LEU A 1007 -0.14 -7.45 -25.37
N ILE A 1008 0.69 -8.22 -24.65
CA ILE A 1008 1.37 -9.40 -25.20
C ILE A 1008 0.35 -10.46 -25.64
N LYS A 1009 -0.70 -10.71 -24.84
CA LYS A 1009 -1.77 -11.66 -25.15
C LYS A 1009 -2.51 -11.30 -26.44
N ILE A 1010 -2.86 -10.03 -26.64
CA ILE A 1010 -3.54 -9.58 -27.87
C ILE A 1010 -2.66 -9.80 -29.10
N LEU A 1011 -1.38 -9.43 -29.04
CA LEU A 1011 -0.47 -9.56 -30.19
C LEU A 1011 -0.17 -11.02 -30.55
N LYS A 1012 -0.06 -11.91 -29.55
CA LYS A 1012 0.02 -13.37 -29.78
C LYS A 1012 -1.27 -13.92 -30.40
N GLN A 1013 -2.44 -13.42 -29.99
CA GLN A 1013 -3.74 -13.86 -30.52
C GLN A 1013 -4.05 -13.36 -31.94
N THR A 1014 -3.62 -12.14 -32.31
CA THR A 1014 -3.77 -11.65 -33.69
C THR A 1014 -2.73 -12.24 -34.65
N ASN A 1015 -1.59 -12.70 -34.13
CA ASN A 1015 -0.43 -13.16 -34.89
C ASN A 1015 0.04 -12.11 -35.94
N GLN A 1016 -0.07 -10.83 -35.59
CA GLN A 1016 0.31 -9.69 -36.41
C GLN A 1016 1.47 -8.95 -35.76
N ARG A 1017 2.57 -8.75 -36.51
CA ARG A 1017 3.65 -7.85 -36.12
C ARG A 1017 3.13 -6.40 -36.15
N LEU A 1018 3.55 -5.60 -35.18
CA LEU A 1018 3.35 -4.15 -35.19
C LEU A 1018 4.28 -3.53 -36.23
N GLU A 1019 3.71 -3.00 -37.29
CA GLU A 1019 4.41 -2.22 -38.32
C GLU A 1019 4.59 -0.76 -37.88
N ASN A 1020 3.64 -0.23 -37.11
CA ASN A 1020 3.63 1.16 -36.66
C ASN A 1020 2.91 1.31 -35.31
N ARG A 1021 3.31 2.33 -34.54
CA ARG A 1021 2.78 2.59 -33.19
C ARG A 1021 1.26 2.84 -33.16
N THR A 1022 0.65 3.34 -34.23
CA THR A 1022 -0.81 3.59 -34.31
C THR A 1022 -1.62 2.29 -34.17
N GLN A 1023 -1.04 1.14 -34.53
CA GLN A 1023 -1.66 -0.17 -34.35
C GLN A 1023 -1.87 -0.56 -32.88
N LEU A 1024 -1.19 0.08 -31.92
CA LEU A 1024 -1.52 -0.06 -30.49
C LEU A 1024 -2.95 0.43 -30.19
N VAL A 1025 -3.42 1.46 -30.88
CA VAL A 1025 -4.79 1.97 -30.72
C VAL A 1025 -5.79 1.17 -31.57
N THR A 1026 -5.46 0.88 -32.84
CA THR A 1026 -6.42 0.25 -33.76
C THR A 1026 -6.53 -1.27 -33.64
N ILE A 1027 -5.44 -1.96 -33.28
CA ILE A 1027 -5.39 -3.43 -33.14
C ILE A 1027 -5.38 -3.83 -31.66
N CYS A 1028 -4.55 -3.18 -30.83
CA CYS A 1028 -4.46 -3.52 -29.39
C CYS A 1028 -5.50 -2.79 -28.52
N HIS A 1029 -6.39 -2.01 -29.14
CA HIS A 1029 -7.49 -1.26 -28.49
C HIS A 1029 -7.06 -0.39 -27.29
N MET A 1030 -5.82 0.09 -27.32
CA MET A 1030 -5.24 0.88 -26.24
C MET A 1030 -5.87 2.28 -26.16
N GLY A 1031 -6.33 2.64 -24.96
CA GLY A 1031 -6.90 3.96 -24.68
C GLY A 1031 -5.90 5.11 -24.89
N PRO A 1032 -6.38 6.32 -25.24
CA PRO A 1032 -5.52 7.43 -25.63
C PRO A 1032 -4.54 7.90 -24.53
N LYS A 1033 -4.90 7.87 -23.24
CA LYS A 1033 -3.99 8.29 -22.16
C LYS A 1033 -2.88 7.27 -21.93
N VAL A 1034 -3.21 5.97 -21.91
CA VAL A 1034 -2.21 4.90 -21.82
C VAL A 1034 -1.30 4.92 -23.05
N PHE A 1035 -1.87 5.08 -24.25
CA PHE A 1035 -1.13 5.18 -25.50
C PHE A 1035 -0.14 6.36 -25.52
N ILE A 1036 -0.56 7.56 -25.12
CA ILE A 1036 0.33 8.73 -25.06
C ILE A 1036 1.51 8.46 -24.12
N ASN A 1037 1.26 7.84 -22.96
CA ASN A 1037 2.32 7.49 -22.00
C ASN A 1037 3.31 6.46 -22.56
N CYS A 1038 2.85 5.39 -23.22
CA CYS A 1038 3.71 4.26 -23.60
C CYS A 1038 4.35 4.38 -24.99
N ALA A 1039 3.69 5.04 -25.95
CA ALA A 1039 4.04 4.94 -27.37
C ALA A 1039 5.42 5.53 -27.69
N GLY A 1040 5.95 6.44 -26.87
CA GLY A 1040 7.31 6.94 -27.03
C GLY A 1040 8.39 5.86 -26.82
N PHE A 1041 8.14 4.94 -25.87
CA PHE A 1041 9.10 3.98 -25.33
C PHE A 1041 9.02 2.58 -25.98
N ILE A 1042 7.90 2.27 -26.64
CA ILE A 1042 7.74 1.06 -27.46
C ILE A 1042 8.52 1.23 -28.79
N LYS A 1043 9.58 0.46 -28.97
CA LYS A 1043 10.32 0.33 -30.23
C LYS A 1043 9.56 -0.57 -31.21
N ILE A 1044 9.86 -0.36 -32.48
CA ILE A 1044 9.53 -1.24 -33.62
C ILE A 1044 10.75 -1.16 -34.53
N ASP A 1045 11.51 -2.25 -34.71
CA ASP A 1045 12.54 -2.30 -35.74
C ASP A 1045 11.91 -2.28 -37.14
N THR A 1046 12.18 -1.22 -37.90
CA THR A 1046 11.72 -1.07 -39.27
C THR A 1046 12.54 -1.86 -40.29
N ASN A 1047 13.72 -2.34 -39.92
CA ASN A 1047 14.58 -3.11 -40.83
C ASN A 1047 14.08 -4.56 -40.96
N ALA A 1048 13.78 -5.23 -39.84
CA ALA A 1048 13.19 -6.58 -39.84
C ALA A 1048 11.82 -6.68 -40.54
N LEU A 1049 11.09 -5.56 -40.67
CA LEU A 1049 9.86 -5.49 -41.48
C LEU A 1049 10.15 -5.57 -42.98
N GLY A 1050 11.32 -5.10 -43.44
CA GLY A 1050 11.75 -5.18 -44.84
C GLY A 1050 12.03 -6.62 -45.29
N ASP A 1051 12.96 -7.30 -44.62
CA ASP A 1051 13.37 -8.68 -44.89
C ASP A 1051 12.17 -9.65 -44.97
N SER A 1052 11.16 -9.41 -44.13
CA SER A 1052 9.91 -10.19 -44.08
C SER A 1052 9.10 -10.16 -45.40
N THR A 1053 9.25 -9.10 -46.20
CA THR A 1053 8.51 -8.94 -47.47
C THR A 1053 9.18 -9.63 -48.66
N GLU A 1054 10.52 -9.73 -48.67
CA GLU A 1054 11.24 -10.48 -49.73
C GLU A 1054 11.04 -11.99 -49.60
N ALA A 1055 10.95 -12.51 -48.37
CA ALA A 1055 10.67 -13.92 -48.09
C ALA A 1055 9.35 -14.42 -48.71
N LEU A 1056 8.31 -13.56 -48.80
CA LEU A 1056 7.03 -13.88 -49.42
C LEU A 1056 7.04 -13.71 -50.95
N CYS A 1057 7.95 -12.89 -51.49
CA CYS A 1057 8.15 -12.74 -52.94
C CYS A 1057 8.98 -13.89 -53.56
N GLY A 1058 9.62 -14.73 -52.72
CA GLY A 1058 10.48 -15.83 -53.16
C GLY A 1058 9.76 -17.08 -53.71
N SER A 1059 8.43 -17.14 -53.67
CA SER A 1059 7.64 -18.28 -54.16
C SER A 1059 6.61 -17.88 -55.22
N SER A 1060 7.00 -17.93 -56.50
CA SER A 1060 6.14 -17.76 -57.69
C SER A 1060 6.74 -18.46 -58.91
#